data_AF-A0A1H9I0V4-F1
#
_entry.id   AF-A0A1H9I0V4-F1
#
_cell.length_a   1.000
_cell.length_b   1.000
_cell.length_c   1.000
_cell.angle_alpha   90.00
_cell.angle_beta   90.00
_cell.angle_gamma   90.00
#
_symmetry.space_group_name_H-M   'P 1'
#
loop_
_entity.id
_entity.type
_entity.pdbx_description
1 polymer ?
#
loop_
_entity_poly.entity_id
_entity_poly.type
_entity_poly.pdbx_seq_one_letter_code
_entity_poly.pdbx_strand_id
1 'polypeptide(L)'
;MAFYTREEIKEATLLPIEEYIELTGIGNFTRKKGNFWNVEINGSDSIVIDLRKNIYYHNSQAENGNIINFIQKFENATFPEAVKKALTLKREEKIVDFTADEETKEPFEYYYNDSPNFYRARNYLINERKLSPYLIDKLHEANLIREDEFGNAIFVWTENGKPNGKVVGATQQRIKDNFDKDGNKLPKKFIAKNSEFLGFNISLGTPDKFYVFEAPIDLLSYYTLHPELKNCRLIAMDGVKTRSISNFYINNKKQFDVYPTKGVYIGTDLDRAGVSFYLKGKQALETQAIDLHSIIPNFYTIQKDFVDIYDKYSKKYNVDKALIMAIHKVENGGTLSKKAFHKEGPHYFTDYTSPNVSYTMEEFEKRLSNLIEDAPVTLDGLPKQSSSEEMLIKISKSDFTIEKQLKDYYLYYKNNDYDIKNFTEKDWNDILVNKKNNSQVQEKIIETPETKELENSESEIETEAPVEQTPPKVIDTHPKFDKEEFIKNYGVTNLISNSIMNLLTEHDMLDVTDNKKIVFNFMRNKRIVGGVIQDGNQFERTDGASKFDTFSISLGKPKNMLVFNNPKQLLEYWTLNEKNINDMHLVSLAGLTKQQKLAVMKERISIFKNVDSVVLVSERSDEGRKILRDLKELRIDYPDKTMATIQPFYASTWKEELEITKKQIINKNKFNRNQKTRNSRSRKNTQSLANKNDMELSL
;
A
#
# COMPACT_ATOMS: atom_id res chain seq x y z
N MET A 1 -42.08 13.42 20.14
CA MET A 1 -40.74 13.63 19.54
C MET A 1 -40.84 13.30 18.06
N ALA A 2 -40.48 14.22 17.17
CA ALA A 2 -40.43 13.91 15.74
C ALA A 2 -39.29 12.89 15.52
N PHE A 3 -39.62 11.71 14.98
CA PHE A 3 -38.65 10.69 14.62
C PHE A 3 -38.28 10.89 13.16
N TYR A 4 -37.05 11.32 12.89
CA TYR A 4 -36.53 11.38 11.52
C TYR A 4 -35.99 10.01 11.11
N THR A 5 -36.28 9.62 9.87
CA THR A 5 -35.70 8.45 9.22
C THR A 5 -34.19 8.63 9.02
N ARG A 6 -33.46 7.52 8.80
CA ARG A 6 -32.02 7.59 8.56
C ARG A 6 -31.70 8.35 7.27
N GLU A 7 -32.61 8.28 6.32
CA GLU A 7 -32.59 8.98 5.04
C GLU A 7 -32.73 10.49 5.27
N GLU A 8 -33.71 10.94 6.05
CA GLU A 8 -33.88 12.37 6.40
C GLU A 8 -32.69 12.92 7.20
N ILE A 9 -32.12 12.13 8.12
CA ILE A 9 -30.91 12.53 8.85
C ILE A 9 -29.72 12.65 7.91
N LYS A 10 -29.54 11.69 7.00
CA LYS A 10 -28.47 11.75 5.98
C LYS A 10 -28.68 12.93 5.05
N GLU A 11 -29.91 13.18 4.64
CA GLU A 11 -30.28 14.29 3.78
C GLU A 11 -29.98 15.65 4.43
N ALA A 12 -30.24 15.77 5.74
CA ALA A 12 -29.89 16.94 6.54
C ALA A 12 -28.37 17.18 6.58
N THR A 13 -27.55 16.12 6.65
CA THR A 13 -26.08 16.26 6.68
C THR A 13 -25.46 16.79 5.39
N LEU A 14 -26.22 16.84 4.29
CA LEU A 14 -25.76 17.34 3.01
C LEU A 14 -25.83 18.86 2.89
N LEU A 15 -26.53 19.56 3.79
CA LEU A 15 -26.55 21.03 3.80
C LEU A 15 -25.12 21.56 4.07
N PRO A 16 -24.51 22.34 3.16
CA PRO A 16 -23.19 22.88 3.38
C PRO A 16 -23.16 23.80 4.61
N ILE A 17 -22.17 23.61 5.49
CA ILE A 17 -22.01 24.45 6.68
C ILE A 17 -21.72 25.91 6.28
N GLU A 18 -21.00 26.13 5.17
CA GLU A 18 -20.75 27.46 4.60
C GLU A 18 -22.07 28.17 4.26
N GLU A 19 -22.90 27.52 3.45
CA GLU A 19 -24.21 28.05 3.03
C GLU A 19 -25.15 28.28 4.22
N TYR A 20 -25.15 27.36 5.20
CA TYR A 20 -25.92 27.55 6.43
C TYR A 20 -25.53 28.83 7.18
N ILE A 21 -24.23 29.12 7.28
CA ILE A 21 -23.73 30.32 7.97
C ILE A 21 -24.10 31.59 7.20
N GLU A 22 -23.97 31.58 5.86
CA GLU A 22 -24.36 32.70 5.01
C GLU A 22 -25.86 33.01 5.11
N LEU A 23 -26.70 31.97 5.11
CA LEU A 23 -28.17 32.13 5.16
C LEU A 23 -28.67 32.53 6.56
N THR A 24 -28.05 32.03 7.62
CA THR A 24 -28.50 32.31 9.00
C THR A 24 -27.83 33.52 9.64
N GLY A 25 -26.68 33.95 9.11
CA GLY A 25 -25.87 35.03 9.68
C GLY A 25 -25.25 34.69 11.05
N ILE A 26 -25.19 33.40 11.41
CA ILE A 26 -24.72 32.95 12.73
C ILE A 26 -23.22 33.22 12.97
N GLY A 27 -22.46 33.46 11.91
CA GLY A 27 -21.02 33.68 11.97
C GLY A 27 -20.49 34.50 10.81
N ASN A 28 -19.30 35.05 10.98
CA ASN A 28 -18.61 35.84 9.96
C ASN A 28 -17.39 35.09 9.43
N PHE A 29 -17.26 34.96 8.11
CA PHE A 29 -16.07 34.39 7.49
C PHE A 29 -14.90 35.36 7.58
N THR A 30 -13.83 34.97 8.28
CA THR A 30 -12.68 35.85 8.54
C THR A 30 -11.49 35.57 7.62
N ARG A 31 -11.24 34.30 7.29
CA ARG A 31 -10.09 33.93 6.42
C ARG A 31 -10.32 32.63 5.65
N LYS A 32 -10.02 32.63 4.34
CA LYS A 32 -10.00 31.41 3.51
C LYS A 32 -8.58 30.88 3.31
N LYS A 33 -8.37 29.57 3.48
CA LYS A 33 -7.12 28.87 3.16
C LYS A 33 -7.43 27.55 2.45
N GLY A 34 -7.44 27.56 1.12
CA GLY A 34 -7.82 26.40 0.32
C GLY A 34 -9.31 26.07 0.50
N ASN A 35 -9.62 24.83 0.88
CA ASN A 35 -11.00 24.39 1.18
C ASN A 35 -11.37 24.63 2.65
N PHE A 36 -10.60 25.45 3.37
CA PHE A 36 -10.86 25.75 4.76
C PHE A 36 -11.28 27.21 4.92
N TRP A 37 -12.37 27.43 5.64
CA TRP A 37 -12.78 28.75 6.12
C TRP A 37 -12.59 28.86 7.61
N ASN A 38 -11.92 29.92 8.06
CA ASN A 38 -12.02 30.40 9.43
C ASN A 38 -13.31 31.21 9.58
N VAL A 39 -14.05 30.95 10.65
CA VAL A 39 -15.30 31.63 10.95
C VAL A 39 -15.29 32.12 12.38
N GLU A 40 -15.66 33.38 12.56
CA GLU A 40 -15.91 33.98 13.86
C GLU A 40 -17.35 33.73 14.26
N ILE A 41 -17.57 33.07 15.40
CA ILE A 41 -18.90 32.90 16.01
C ILE A 41 -18.79 33.33 17.47
N ASN A 42 -19.69 34.22 17.90
CA ASN A 42 -19.75 34.77 19.26
C ASN A 42 -18.41 35.37 19.75
N GLY A 43 -17.64 36.02 18.88
CA GLY A 43 -16.37 36.67 19.23
C GLY A 43 -15.14 35.74 19.25
N SER A 44 -15.28 34.48 18.80
CA SER A 44 -14.16 33.52 18.74
C SER A 44 -13.82 33.11 17.30
N ASP A 45 -12.55 33.26 16.92
CA ASP A 45 -12.00 32.91 15.59
C ASP A 45 -11.50 31.44 15.49
N SER A 46 -11.86 30.60 16.48
CA SER A 46 -11.32 29.24 16.62
C SER A 46 -12.01 28.17 15.76
N ILE A 47 -12.99 28.55 14.93
CA ILE A 47 -13.79 27.63 14.13
C ILE A 47 -13.22 27.57 12.71
N VAL A 48 -13.01 26.36 12.23
CA VAL A 48 -12.52 26.08 10.87
C VAL A 48 -13.46 25.12 10.17
N ILE A 49 -13.94 25.46 8.98
CA ILE A 49 -14.85 24.64 8.18
C ILE A 49 -14.08 24.01 7.02
N ASP A 50 -14.11 22.69 6.89
CA ASP A 50 -13.60 21.94 5.74
C ASP A 50 -14.72 21.77 4.69
N LEU A 51 -14.67 22.60 3.65
CA LEU A 51 -15.65 22.63 2.57
C LEU A 51 -15.74 21.31 1.79
N ARG A 52 -14.66 20.51 1.75
CA ARG A 52 -14.68 19.22 1.03
C ARG A 52 -15.38 18.13 1.81
N LYS A 53 -15.25 18.17 3.14
CA LYS A 53 -15.84 17.14 4.01
C LYS A 53 -17.18 17.55 4.58
N ASN A 54 -17.55 18.82 4.44
CA ASN A 54 -18.68 19.44 5.11
C ASN A 54 -18.65 19.22 6.64
N ILE A 55 -17.49 19.49 7.25
CA ILE A 55 -17.22 19.31 8.69
C ILE A 55 -16.64 20.59 9.27
N TYR A 56 -17.06 20.98 10.47
CA TYR A 56 -16.40 22.05 11.23
C TYR A 56 -15.45 21.46 12.28
N TYR A 57 -14.41 22.23 12.61
CA TYR A 57 -13.46 21.98 13.69
C TYR A 57 -13.47 23.18 14.63
N HIS A 58 -13.63 22.92 15.93
CA HIS A 58 -13.51 23.92 16.97
C HIS A 58 -12.19 23.69 17.72
N ASN A 59 -11.12 24.36 17.26
CA ASN A 59 -9.75 24.02 17.64
C ASN A 59 -9.45 24.26 19.14
N SER A 60 -10.12 25.23 19.76
CA SER A 60 -9.98 25.55 21.18
C SER A 60 -10.62 24.51 22.11
N GLN A 61 -11.60 23.75 21.62
CA GLN A 61 -12.33 22.74 22.39
C GLN A 61 -12.06 21.31 21.93
N ALA A 62 -11.22 21.11 20.91
CA ALA A 62 -10.93 19.81 20.29
C ALA A 62 -12.20 19.06 19.81
N GLU A 63 -13.24 19.80 19.43
CA GLU A 63 -14.51 19.26 18.94
C GLU A 63 -14.62 19.38 17.41
N ASN A 64 -15.35 18.48 16.76
CA ASN A 64 -15.67 18.55 15.34
C ASN A 64 -16.98 17.82 15.04
N GLY A 65 -17.61 18.14 13.90
CA GLY A 65 -18.84 17.48 13.49
C GLY A 65 -19.40 17.98 12.16
N ASN A 66 -20.48 17.35 11.71
CA ASN A 66 -21.20 17.78 10.50
C ASN A 66 -22.17 18.93 10.83
N ILE A 67 -22.96 19.37 9.85
CA ILE A 67 -23.95 20.44 10.01
C ILE A 67 -24.96 20.21 11.14
N ILE A 68 -25.38 18.97 11.43
CA ILE A 68 -26.28 18.70 12.55
C ILE A 68 -25.58 19.03 13.87
N ASN A 69 -24.34 18.55 14.05
CA ASN A 69 -23.56 18.84 15.25
C ASN A 69 -23.28 20.34 15.38
N PHE A 70 -23.04 21.02 14.26
CA PHE A 70 -22.82 22.46 14.21
C PHE A 70 -24.04 23.23 14.75
N ILE A 71 -25.24 22.93 14.26
CA ILE A 71 -26.48 23.58 14.70
C ILE A 71 -26.76 23.28 16.18
N GLN A 72 -26.58 22.03 16.61
CA GLN A 72 -26.76 21.66 18.02
C GLN A 72 -25.83 22.47 18.94
N LYS A 73 -24.58 22.68 18.52
CA LYS A 73 -23.56 23.33 19.34
C LYS A 73 -23.72 24.85 19.38
N PHE A 74 -23.81 25.49 18.21
CA PHE A 74 -23.76 26.96 18.13
C PHE A 74 -25.11 27.63 18.34
N GLU A 75 -26.21 26.87 18.31
CA GLU A 75 -27.56 27.37 18.58
C GLU A 75 -28.24 26.68 19.77
N ASN A 76 -27.53 25.81 20.51
CA ASN A 76 -28.08 25.02 21.61
C ASN A 76 -29.34 24.21 21.22
N ALA A 77 -29.43 23.77 19.96
CA ALA A 77 -30.57 23.01 19.47
C ALA A 77 -30.50 21.53 19.88
N THR A 78 -31.66 20.92 20.14
CA THR A 78 -31.74 19.46 20.27
C THR A 78 -31.51 18.77 18.92
N PHE A 79 -31.15 17.49 18.93
CA PHE A 79 -30.91 16.74 17.69
C PHE A 79 -32.12 16.79 16.72
N PRO A 80 -33.37 16.59 17.16
CA PRO A 80 -34.53 16.72 16.27
C PRO A 80 -34.74 18.13 15.71
N GLU A 81 -34.42 19.18 16.49
CA GLU A 81 -34.52 20.57 16.03
C GLU A 81 -33.45 20.91 14.99
N ALA A 82 -32.22 20.44 15.21
CA ALA A 82 -31.11 20.61 14.28
C ALA A 82 -31.38 19.91 12.93
N VAL A 83 -31.90 18.68 12.96
CA VAL A 83 -32.33 17.96 11.75
C VAL A 83 -33.47 18.69 11.05
N LYS A 84 -34.48 19.15 11.80
CA LYS A 84 -35.60 19.94 11.24
C LYS A 84 -35.07 21.16 10.48
N LYS A 85 -34.22 21.93 11.13
CA LYS A 85 -33.72 23.22 10.64
C LYS A 85 -32.85 23.04 9.40
N ALA A 86 -31.96 22.04 9.41
CA ALA A 86 -31.16 21.70 8.23
C ALA A 86 -32.03 21.24 7.05
N LEU A 87 -33.09 20.46 7.28
CA LEU A 87 -34.02 20.04 6.22
C LEU A 87 -34.89 21.18 5.71
N THR A 88 -35.33 22.09 6.58
CA THR A 88 -36.14 23.26 6.19
C THR A 88 -35.35 24.20 5.29
N LEU A 89 -34.13 24.57 5.67
CA LEU A 89 -33.28 25.46 4.86
C LEU A 89 -32.88 24.83 3.52
N LYS A 90 -32.67 23.51 3.50
CA LYS A 90 -32.43 22.76 2.26
C LYS A 90 -33.65 22.77 1.30
N ARG A 91 -34.87 22.90 1.82
CA ARG A 91 -36.13 22.88 1.02
C ARG A 91 -36.52 24.25 0.45
N GLU A 92 -35.96 25.35 0.95
CA GLU A 92 -36.36 26.74 0.62
C GLU A 92 -35.52 27.39 -0.54
N GLU A 93 -34.99 26.56 -1.45
CA GLU A 93 -34.35 26.83 -2.76
C GLU A 93 -32.81 26.89 -2.87
N LYS A 94 -32.33 26.10 -3.85
CA LYS A 94 -31.02 26.01 -4.54
C LYS A 94 -29.84 25.30 -3.86
N ILE A 95 -30.02 24.04 -3.46
CA ILE A 95 -28.88 23.10 -3.41
C ILE A 95 -28.77 22.37 -4.74
N VAL A 96 -27.72 22.72 -5.50
CA VAL A 96 -27.23 22.00 -6.68
C VAL A 96 -27.01 20.54 -6.28
N ASP A 97 -27.48 19.63 -7.14
CA ASP A 97 -27.25 18.20 -7.03
C ASP A 97 -25.76 17.95 -6.74
N PHE A 98 -25.42 17.52 -5.51
CA PHE A 98 -24.14 16.86 -5.29
C PHE A 98 -24.30 15.41 -5.77
N THR A 99 -24.60 15.26 -7.06
CA THR A 99 -23.85 14.28 -7.82
C THR A 99 -22.39 14.55 -7.48
N ALA A 100 -21.60 13.51 -7.24
CA ALA A 100 -20.17 13.66 -7.37
C ALA A 100 -19.98 14.04 -8.83
N ASP A 101 -20.08 15.33 -9.14
CA ASP A 101 -19.45 15.89 -10.30
C ASP A 101 -18.03 15.42 -10.12
N GLU A 102 -17.64 14.50 -11.00
CA GLU A 102 -16.36 14.65 -11.65
C GLU A 102 -16.32 16.10 -12.13
N GLU A 103 -16.00 17.03 -11.22
CA GLU A 103 -15.41 18.29 -11.61
C GLU A 103 -14.28 17.81 -12.51
N THR A 104 -14.48 18.03 -13.81
CA THR A 104 -13.49 17.79 -14.83
C THR A 104 -12.38 18.74 -14.44
N LYS A 105 -11.48 18.23 -13.59
CA LYS A 105 -10.37 18.99 -13.06
C LYS A 105 -9.69 19.56 -14.29
N GLU A 106 -9.66 20.89 -14.38
CA GLU A 106 -9.04 21.53 -15.52
C GLU A 106 -7.66 20.92 -15.74
N PRO A 107 -7.34 20.52 -16.98
CA PRO A 107 -6.06 19.91 -17.27
C PRO A 107 -4.96 20.83 -16.79
N PHE A 108 -3.85 20.24 -16.33
CA PHE A 108 -2.70 21.04 -15.96
C PHE A 108 -2.20 21.82 -17.18
N GLU A 109 -2.08 23.13 -17.02
CA GLU A 109 -1.36 24.00 -17.94
C GLU A 109 -0.10 24.52 -17.27
N TYR A 110 1.02 24.49 -17.99
CA TYR A 110 2.28 24.98 -17.47
C TYR A 110 2.24 26.51 -17.42
N TYR A 111 2.12 27.07 -16.21
CA TYR A 111 1.95 28.52 -15.99
C TYR A 111 3.19 29.22 -15.42
N TYR A 112 4.31 28.52 -15.24
CA TYR A 112 5.53 29.15 -14.74
C TYR A 112 6.18 29.99 -15.83
N ASN A 113 6.57 31.22 -15.49
CA ASN A 113 7.44 32.03 -16.33
C ASN A 113 8.86 31.48 -16.21
N ASP A 114 9.39 30.93 -17.30
CA ASP A 114 10.74 30.41 -17.31
C ASP A 114 11.76 31.55 -17.35
N SER A 115 12.82 31.39 -16.56
CA SER A 115 14.01 32.23 -16.65
C SER A 115 14.67 32.06 -18.03
N PRO A 116 15.22 33.12 -18.64
CA PRO A 116 15.94 33.03 -19.91
C PRO A 116 17.24 32.19 -19.80
N ASN A 117 17.70 31.90 -18.57
CA ASN A 117 18.83 31.01 -18.31
C ASN A 117 18.50 30.03 -17.18
N PHE A 118 19.21 28.90 -17.16
CA PHE A 118 19.06 27.84 -16.16
C PHE A 118 20.15 27.89 -15.07
N TYR A 119 20.84 29.04 -14.90
CA TYR A 119 22.06 29.11 -14.13
C TYR A 119 21.87 28.82 -12.63
N ARG A 120 20.83 29.40 -12.00
CA ARG A 120 20.63 29.32 -10.54
C ARG A 120 20.17 27.93 -10.13
N ALA A 121 19.18 27.39 -10.84
CA ALA A 121 18.67 26.04 -10.61
C ALA A 121 19.75 24.99 -10.91
N ARG A 122 20.50 25.14 -12.01
CA ARG A 122 21.63 24.26 -12.33
C ARG A 122 22.71 24.28 -11.25
N ASN A 123 23.13 25.47 -10.81
CA ASN A 123 24.15 25.62 -9.77
C ASN A 123 23.69 24.96 -8.46
N TYR A 124 22.45 25.17 -8.04
CA TYR A 124 21.89 24.51 -6.86
C TYR A 124 21.88 22.98 -6.98
N LEU A 125 21.34 22.46 -8.08
CA LEU A 125 21.20 21.02 -8.28
C LEU A 125 22.56 20.30 -8.37
N ILE A 126 23.57 20.94 -8.96
CA ILE A 126 24.91 20.36 -9.10
C ILE A 126 25.76 20.61 -7.87
N ASN A 127 25.92 21.87 -7.45
CA ASN A 127 26.94 22.23 -6.46
C ASN A 127 26.46 22.04 -5.03
N GLU A 128 25.19 22.31 -4.74
CA GLU A 128 24.61 22.08 -3.41
C GLU A 128 24.07 20.66 -3.27
N ARG A 129 23.32 20.17 -4.27
CA ARG A 129 22.69 18.84 -4.23
C ARG A 129 23.55 17.72 -4.79
N LYS A 130 24.74 18.02 -5.32
CA LYS A 130 25.73 17.05 -5.83
C LYS A 130 25.23 16.14 -6.95
N LEU A 131 24.14 16.51 -7.62
CA LEU A 131 23.58 15.76 -8.75
C LEU A 131 24.53 15.81 -9.96
N SER A 132 24.49 14.76 -10.79
CA SER A 132 25.33 14.67 -11.99
C SER A 132 25.08 15.86 -12.93
N PRO A 133 26.12 16.66 -13.29
CA PRO A 133 25.99 17.73 -14.28
C PRO A 133 25.38 17.24 -15.60
N TYR A 134 25.87 16.11 -16.09
CA TYR A 134 25.38 15.50 -17.32
C TYR A 134 23.88 15.16 -17.24
N LEU A 135 23.43 14.59 -16.11
CA LEU A 135 22.01 14.27 -15.93
C LEU A 135 21.15 15.54 -15.89
N ILE A 136 21.57 16.55 -15.12
CA ILE A 136 20.84 17.81 -14.99
C ILE A 136 20.75 18.53 -16.33
N ASP A 137 21.83 18.60 -17.08
CA ASP A 137 21.87 19.23 -18.40
C ASP A 137 20.96 18.49 -19.38
N LYS A 138 21.01 17.15 -19.42
CA LYS A 138 20.13 16.35 -20.28
C LYS A 138 18.64 16.50 -19.93
N LEU A 139 18.31 16.59 -18.65
CA LEU A 139 16.93 16.80 -18.22
C LEU A 139 16.45 18.22 -18.52
N HIS A 140 17.34 19.21 -18.47
CA HIS A 140 17.03 20.57 -18.88
C HIS A 140 16.82 20.69 -20.40
N GLU A 141 17.73 20.12 -21.21
CA GLU A 141 17.57 20.00 -22.68
C GLU A 141 16.25 19.31 -23.06
N ALA A 142 15.86 18.31 -22.26
CA ALA A 142 14.60 17.58 -22.40
C ALA A 142 13.35 18.32 -21.88
N ASN A 143 13.48 19.55 -21.38
CA ASN A 143 12.40 20.32 -20.76
C ASN A 143 11.75 19.66 -19.53
N LEU A 144 12.42 18.68 -18.91
CA LEU A 144 11.97 17.98 -17.71
C LEU A 144 12.41 18.70 -16.42
N ILE A 145 13.44 19.55 -16.49
CA ILE A 145 13.82 20.46 -15.42
C ILE A 145 13.96 21.88 -16.01
N ARG A 146 13.36 22.86 -15.35
CA ARG A 146 13.38 24.27 -15.75
C ARG A 146 13.74 25.16 -14.56
N GLU A 147 14.02 26.42 -14.83
CA GLU A 147 14.19 27.46 -13.82
C GLU A 147 13.07 28.49 -14.01
N ASP A 148 12.35 28.83 -12.94
CA ASP A 148 11.40 29.94 -12.99
C ASP A 148 12.09 31.30 -12.88
N GLU A 149 11.37 32.40 -13.15
CA GLU A 149 11.89 33.77 -13.07
C GLU A 149 12.53 34.11 -11.70
N PHE A 150 12.06 33.49 -10.62
CA PHE A 150 12.57 33.67 -9.25
C PHE A 150 13.82 32.84 -8.96
N GLY A 151 14.24 31.99 -9.90
CA GLY A 151 15.41 31.13 -9.80
C GLY A 151 15.13 29.79 -9.12
N ASN A 152 13.87 29.39 -8.95
CA ASN A 152 13.55 28.08 -8.38
C ASN A 152 13.66 26.98 -9.43
N ALA A 153 14.01 25.77 -9.01
CA ALA A 153 13.99 24.61 -9.89
C ALA A 153 12.56 24.09 -10.07
N ILE A 154 12.13 23.89 -11.31
CA ILE A 154 10.82 23.32 -11.66
C ILE A 154 11.06 21.92 -12.24
N PHE A 155 10.55 20.90 -11.57
CA PHE A 155 10.55 19.51 -12.05
C PHE A 155 9.25 19.24 -12.78
N VAL A 156 9.29 19.08 -14.10
CA VAL A 156 8.11 18.96 -14.96
C VAL A 156 7.65 17.51 -15.00
N TRP A 157 6.36 17.28 -14.77
CA TRP A 157 5.76 15.95 -14.78
C TRP A 157 5.20 15.68 -16.17
N THR A 158 5.59 14.58 -16.79
CA THR A 158 4.99 14.14 -18.06
C THR A 158 4.23 12.84 -17.87
N GLU A 159 3.18 12.65 -18.67
CA GLU A 159 2.29 11.49 -18.55
C GLU A 159 3.04 10.15 -18.73
N ASN A 160 4.15 10.15 -19.47
CA ASN A 160 4.95 8.96 -19.77
C ASN A 160 6.38 9.05 -19.21
N GLY A 161 6.77 10.14 -18.53
CA GLY A 161 8.13 10.32 -18.02
C GLY A 161 9.19 10.49 -19.10
N LYS A 162 8.79 10.88 -20.33
CA LYS A 162 9.67 11.18 -21.46
C LYS A 162 9.54 12.65 -21.87
N PRO A 163 10.54 13.20 -22.59
CA PRO A 163 10.54 14.60 -23.03
C PRO A 163 9.37 14.95 -23.96
N ASN A 164 8.89 13.96 -24.72
CA ASN A 164 7.78 14.12 -25.69
C ASN A 164 6.40 13.81 -25.09
N GLY A 165 6.31 13.48 -23.80
CA GLY A 165 5.02 13.23 -23.15
C GLY A 165 4.26 14.52 -22.89
N LYS A 166 2.93 14.44 -22.84
CA LYS A 166 2.10 15.56 -22.39
C LYS A 166 2.52 15.97 -20.99
N VAL A 167 2.70 17.28 -20.77
CA VAL A 167 2.94 17.84 -19.44
C VAL A 167 1.65 17.77 -18.63
N VAL A 168 1.72 17.15 -17.45
CA VAL A 168 0.56 16.84 -16.59
C VAL A 168 0.71 17.41 -15.18
N GLY A 169 1.80 18.09 -14.88
CA GLY A 169 2.04 18.70 -13.58
C GLY A 169 3.46 19.24 -13.46
N ALA A 170 3.76 19.80 -12.29
CA ALA A 170 5.12 20.19 -11.94
C ALA A 170 5.32 20.26 -10.43
N THR A 171 6.57 20.08 -10.00
CA THR A 171 7.03 20.36 -8.64
C THR A 171 7.97 21.56 -8.67
N GLN A 172 7.64 22.63 -7.94
CA GLN A 172 8.56 23.73 -7.69
C GLN A 172 9.38 23.45 -6.44
N GLN A 173 10.70 23.57 -6.58
CA GLN A 173 11.68 23.48 -5.52
C GLN A 173 12.40 24.82 -5.34
N ARG A 174 12.12 25.46 -4.21
CA ARG A 174 12.79 26.71 -3.81
C ARG A 174 14.23 26.43 -3.41
N ILE A 175 15.13 27.29 -3.89
CA ILE A 175 16.56 27.24 -3.58
C ILE A 175 16.82 27.95 -2.24
N LYS A 176 16.25 29.16 -2.08
CA LYS A 176 16.43 29.99 -0.88
C LYS A 176 15.43 29.64 0.22
N ASP A 177 15.90 29.78 1.47
CA ASP A 177 15.03 29.77 2.64
C ASP A 177 14.17 31.03 2.65
N ASN A 178 12.86 30.87 2.84
CA ASN A 178 11.94 31.97 3.10
C ASN A 178 11.27 31.74 4.45
N PHE A 179 10.86 32.84 5.08
CA PHE A 179 10.18 32.82 6.36
C PHE A 179 8.85 33.58 6.23
N ASP A 180 7.83 33.17 6.97
CA ASP A 180 6.62 33.95 7.11
C ASP A 180 6.86 35.18 8.01
N LYS A 181 5.83 36.03 8.12
CA LYS A 181 5.86 37.25 8.94
C LYS A 181 6.14 36.99 10.43
N ASP A 182 5.93 35.76 10.88
CA ASP A 182 6.10 35.33 12.27
C ASP A 182 7.47 34.64 12.48
N GLY A 183 8.34 34.67 11.46
CA GLY A 183 9.68 34.09 11.48
C GLY A 183 9.72 32.57 11.27
N ASN A 184 8.62 31.92 10.91
CA ASN A 184 8.61 30.48 10.65
C ASN A 184 9.05 30.17 9.22
N LYS A 185 9.91 29.17 9.07
CA LYS A 185 10.44 28.74 7.77
C LYS A 185 9.31 28.18 6.89
N LEU A 186 9.14 28.75 5.69
CA LEU A 186 8.18 28.29 4.70
C LEU A 186 8.65 27.00 4.02
N PRO A 187 7.73 26.15 3.53
CA PRO A 187 8.08 24.94 2.78
C PRO A 187 8.93 25.27 1.56
N LYS A 188 9.89 24.41 1.23
CA LYS A 188 10.70 24.56 0.01
C LYS A 188 10.07 23.91 -1.23
N LYS A 189 9.13 22.98 -1.06
CA LYS A 189 8.57 22.15 -2.14
C LYS A 189 7.08 22.43 -2.30
N PHE A 190 6.65 22.66 -3.54
CA PHE A 190 5.24 22.90 -3.89
C PHE A 190 4.85 22.10 -5.14
N ILE A 191 3.69 21.46 -5.10
CA ILE A 191 3.07 20.86 -6.27
C ILE A 191 2.25 21.94 -6.98
N ALA A 192 2.44 22.10 -8.28
CA ALA A 192 1.74 23.09 -9.08
C ALA A 192 0.23 22.82 -9.09
N LYS A 193 -0.58 23.90 -9.11
CA LYS A 193 -2.05 23.80 -9.12
C LYS A 193 -2.48 22.94 -10.31
N ASN A 194 -3.52 22.14 -10.15
CA ASN A 194 -4.09 21.24 -11.17
C ASN A 194 -3.18 20.09 -11.64
N SER A 195 -1.99 19.88 -11.07
CA SER A 195 -1.13 18.72 -11.42
C SER A 195 -1.83 17.37 -11.22
N GLU A 196 -1.79 16.48 -12.22
CA GLU A 196 -2.34 15.12 -12.18
C GLU A 196 -1.70 14.25 -11.09
N PHE A 197 -2.29 13.10 -10.76
CA PHE A 197 -1.79 12.22 -9.71
C PHE A 197 -0.62 11.32 -10.16
N LEU A 198 0.35 11.91 -10.86
CA LEU A 198 1.48 11.22 -11.48
C LEU A 198 2.85 11.75 -11.03
N GLY A 199 3.00 12.79 -10.21
CA GLY A 199 4.30 13.19 -9.66
C GLY A 199 5.44 13.44 -10.68
N PHE A 200 6.61 13.87 -10.21
CA PHE A 200 7.77 13.91 -11.09
C PHE A 200 8.22 12.50 -11.44
N ASN A 201 8.51 12.23 -12.71
CA ASN A 201 8.87 10.87 -13.12
C ASN A 201 9.71 10.84 -14.39
N ILE A 202 10.56 9.81 -14.50
CA ILE A 202 11.46 9.57 -15.64
C ILE A 202 11.34 8.10 -16.06
N SER A 203 11.03 7.85 -17.33
CA SER A 203 10.94 6.50 -17.89
C SER A 203 12.13 6.17 -18.76
N LEU A 204 12.83 5.08 -18.42
CA LEU A 204 13.96 4.53 -19.17
C LEU A 204 13.51 3.29 -19.93
N GLY A 205 13.74 3.24 -21.24
CA GLY A 205 13.38 2.10 -22.08
C GLY A 205 11.88 1.77 -22.03
N THR A 206 11.57 0.48 -21.83
CA THR A 206 10.20 -0.02 -21.55
C THR A 206 10.09 -0.34 -20.06
N PRO A 207 9.39 0.49 -19.27
CA PRO A 207 9.41 0.41 -17.81
C PRO A 207 8.68 -0.84 -17.28
N ASP A 208 9.44 -1.89 -16.97
CA ASP A 208 8.97 -3.14 -16.35
C ASP A 208 9.33 -3.26 -14.85
N LYS A 209 9.88 -2.18 -14.28
CA LYS A 209 10.15 -1.95 -12.85
C LYS A 209 9.82 -0.53 -12.44
N PHE A 210 9.41 -0.32 -11.19
CA PHE A 210 9.27 1.02 -10.61
C PHE A 210 10.27 1.26 -9.48
N TYR A 211 10.83 2.46 -9.45
CA TYR A 211 11.66 2.97 -8.35
C TYR A 211 10.98 4.22 -7.80
N VAL A 212 10.55 4.19 -6.54
CA VAL A 212 9.63 5.16 -5.94
C VAL A 212 10.32 5.92 -4.82
N PHE A 213 10.33 7.24 -4.89
CA PHE A 213 11.02 8.16 -3.98
C PHE A 213 10.06 9.23 -3.44
N GLU A 214 10.45 9.88 -2.34
CA GLU A 214 9.63 10.92 -1.71
C GLU A 214 9.67 12.26 -2.45
N ALA A 215 10.82 12.63 -3.04
CA ALA A 215 10.99 13.87 -3.79
C ALA A 215 11.83 13.70 -5.07
N PRO A 216 11.74 14.67 -6.01
CA PRO A 216 12.53 14.66 -7.24
C PRO A 216 14.03 14.63 -7.01
N ILE A 217 14.53 15.31 -5.98
CA ILE A 217 15.96 15.33 -5.66
C ILE A 217 16.44 13.93 -5.24
N ASP A 218 15.66 13.19 -4.44
CA ASP A 218 16.01 11.82 -4.03
C ASP A 218 16.05 10.87 -5.22
N LEU A 219 15.05 10.99 -6.11
CA LEU A 219 15.00 10.26 -7.37
C LEU A 219 16.25 10.48 -8.21
N LEU A 220 16.62 11.76 -8.42
CA LEU A 220 17.80 12.12 -9.21
C LEU A 220 19.11 11.75 -8.51
N SER A 221 19.12 11.75 -7.17
CA SER A 221 20.27 11.33 -6.38
C SER A 221 20.52 9.84 -6.53
N TYR A 222 19.46 9.03 -6.43
CA TYR A 222 19.53 7.60 -6.72
C TYR A 222 19.97 7.34 -8.16
N TYR A 223 19.40 8.04 -9.14
CA TYR A 223 19.79 7.83 -10.54
C TYR A 223 21.23 8.27 -10.82
N THR A 224 21.73 9.31 -10.14
CA THR A 224 23.14 9.72 -10.21
C THR A 224 24.07 8.62 -9.66
N LEU A 225 23.65 7.90 -8.61
CA LEU A 225 24.40 6.79 -8.02
C LEU A 225 24.27 5.48 -8.81
N HIS A 226 23.20 5.35 -9.60
CA HIS A 226 22.83 4.14 -10.33
C HIS A 226 22.57 4.42 -11.82
N PRO A 227 23.59 4.90 -12.58
CA PRO A 227 23.43 5.21 -14.00
C PRO A 227 23.16 3.97 -14.88
N GLU A 228 23.34 2.76 -14.36
CA GLU A 228 23.11 1.48 -15.03
C GLU A 228 21.63 1.11 -15.20
N LEU A 229 20.72 1.83 -14.54
CA LEU A 229 19.27 1.56 -14.59
C LEU A 229 18.74 1.58 -16.02
N LYS A 230 17.95 0.54 -16.36
CA LYS A 230 17.33 0.35 -17.68
C LYS A 230 15.94 -0.25 -17.51
N ASN A 231 15.04 0.03 -18.46
CA ASN A 231 13.70 -0.55 -18.51
C ASN A 231 12.92 -0.33 -17.21
N CYS A 232 13.00 0.87 -16.64
CA CYS A 232 12.35 1.21 -15.38
C CYS A 232 11.74 2.60 -15.43
N ARG A 233 10.79 2.84 -14.52
CA ARG A 233 10.26 4.18 -14.25
C ARG A 233 10.69 4.63 -12.87
N LEU A 234 11.42 5.73 -12.83
CA LEU A 234 11.79 6.46 -11.62
C LEU A 234 10.63 7.42 -11.30
N ILE A 235 10.16 7.40 -10.05
CA ILE A 235 8.92 8.04 -9.62
C ILE A 235 9.17 8.83 -8.33
N ALA A 236 8.84 10.12 -8.32
CA ALA A 236 8.81 10.96 -7.13
C ALA A 236 7.34 11.22 -6.78
N MET A 237 6.96 10.90 -5.54
CA MET A 237 5.56 11.03 -5.10
C MET A 237 5.21 12.45 -4.62
N ASP A 238 6.22 13.29 -4.43
CA ASP A 238 6.09 14.67 -3.93
C ASP A 238 5.33 14.77 -2.59
N GLY A 239 5.48 13.72 -1.77
CA GLY A 239 4.78 13.49 -0.50
C GLY A 239 4.20 12.07 -0.44
N VAL A 240 4.27 11.45 0.74
CA VAL A 240 3.89 10.05 0.96
C VAL A 240 2.37 9.84 0.77
N LYS A 241 1.95 9.38 -0.43
CA LYS A 241 0.55 9.04 -0.74
C LYS A 241 0.46 7.72 -1.51
N THR A 242 -0.13 6.70 -0.88
CA THR A 242 -0.29 5.35 -1.46
C THR A 242 -1.06 5.32 -2.78
N ARG A 243 -1.98 6.27 -3.00
CA ARG A 243 -2.75 6.40 -4.25
C ARG A 243 -1.87 6.70 -5.48
N SER A 244 -0.68 7.27 -5.29
CA SER A 244 0.22 7.62 -6.40
C SER A 244 0.72 6.37 -7.14
N ILE A 245 1.13 5.32 -6.43
CA ILE A 245 1.65 4.09 -7.06
C ILE A 245 0.59 3.45 -7.98
N SER A 246 -0.65 3.29 -7.51
CA SER A 246 -1.72 2.68 -8.33
C SER A 246 -1.99 3.46 -9.63
N ASN A 247 -1.93 4.80 -9.59
CA ASN A 247 -2.08 5.63 -10.79
C ASN A 247 -0.93 5.44 -11.77
N PHE A 248 0.30 5.32 -11.27
CA PHE A 248 1.44 4.97 -12.11
C PHE A 248 1.30 3.61 -12.77
N TYR A 249 0.75 2.61 -12.09
CA TYR A 249 0.49 1.30 -12.69
C TYR A 249 -0.45 1.39 -13.89
N ILE A 250 -1.61 2.05 -13.71
CA ILE A 250 -2.62 2.23 -14.76
C ILE A 250 -2.03 3.04 -15.92
N ASN A 251 -1.35 4.14 -15.59
CA ASN A 251 -0.71 5.00 -16.57
C ASN A 251 0.38 4.26 -17.35
N ASN A 252 1.24 3.48 -16.68
CA ASN A 252 2.32 2.75 -17.32
C ASN A 252 1.78 1.71 -18.32
N LYS A 253 0.66 1.06 -17.97
CA LYS A 253 -0.05 0.19 -18.93
C LYS A 253 -0.56 0.98 -20.14
N LYS A 254 -1.18 2.14 -19.92
CA LYS A 254 -1.69 2.98 -21.00
C LYS A 254 -0.59 3.47 -21.94
N GLN A 255 0.55 3.90 -21.38
CA GLN A 255 1.62 4.57 -22.12
C GLN A 255 2.63 3.58 -22.75
N PHE A 256 2.84 2.42 -22.13
CA PHE A 256 3.90 1.47 -22.53
C PHE A 256 3.41 0.06 -22.82
N ASP A 257 2.12 -0.21 -22.66
CA ASP A 257 1.51 -1.55 -22.73
C ASP A 257 2.09 -2.59 -21.74
N VAL A 258 2.85 -2.12 -20.74
CA VAL A 258 3.60 -2.97 -19.78
C VAL A 258 3.27 -2.59 -18.33
N TYR A 259 3.22 -3.60 -17.47
CA TYR A 259 3.16 -3.45 -16.02
C TYR A 259 4.55 -3.69 -15.40
N PRO A 260 4.86 -3.09 -14.23
CA PRO A 260 6.15 -3.24 -13.57
C PRO A 260 6.31 -4.61 -12.87
N THR A 261 6.16 -5.70 -13.62
CA THR A 261 6.13 -7.08 -13.12
C THR A 261 7.47 -7.61 -12.61
N LYS A 262 8.56 -6.88 -12.81
CA LYS A 262 9.89 -7.23 -12.27
C LYS A 262 10.20 -6.56 -10.93
N GLY A 263 9.22 -5.87 -10.34
CA GLY A 263 9.29 -5.39 -8.96
C GLY A 263 9.11 -3.88 -8.80
N VAL A 264 8.82 -3.50 -7.57
CA VAL A 264 8.70 -2.11 -7.12
C VAL A 264 9.70 -1.88 -5.99
N TYR A 265 10.59 -0.92 -6.18
CA TYR A 265 11.67 -0.57 -5.26
C TYR A 265 11.29 0.74 -4.55
N ILE A 266 11.15 0.72 -3.22
CA ILE A 266 10.72 1.88 -2.42
C ILE A 266 11.93 2.50 -1.73
N GLY A 267 12.26 3.74 -2.08
CA GLY A 267 13.37 4.54 -1.54
C GLY A 267 12.89 5.84 -0.90
N THR A 268 11.89 5.75 -0.03
CA THR A 268 11.45 6.88 0.81
C THR A 268 12.47 7.21 1.89
N ASP A 269 12.27 8.34 2.58
CA ASP A 269 13.10 8.73 3.71
C ASP A 269 13.08 7.70 4.85
N LEU A 270 14.20 7.59 5.56
CA LEU A 270 14.30 6.85 6.82
C LEU A 270 13.66 7.66 7.96
N ASP A 271 12.34 7.84 7.89
CA ASP A 271 11.53 8.41 8.96
C ASP A 271 10.18 7.70 9.11
N ARG A 272 9.37 8.16 10.07
CA ARG A 272 8.03 7.64 10.32
C ARG A 272 7.20 7.49 9.05
N ALA A 273 7.14 8.54 8.22
CA ALA A 273 6.23 8.59 7.09
C ALA A 273 6.71 7.65 5.99
N GLY A 274 8.00 7.69 5.65
CA GLY A 274 8.60 6.83 4.64
C GLY A 274 8.56 5.35 5.03
N VAL A 275 8.95 5.00 6.26
CA VAL A 275 8.93 3.61 6.70
C VAL A 275 7.50 3.07 6.80
N SER A 276 6.54 3.86 7.31
CA SER A 276 5.13 3.45 7.35
C SER A 276 4.57 3.19 5.95
N PHE A 277 5.00 3.97 4.95
CA PHE A 277 4.61 3.77 3.57
C PHE A 277 5.11 2.45 3.00
N TYR A 278 6.39 2.15 3.21
CA TYR A 278 6.96 0.87 2.78
C TYR A 278 6.24 -0.32 3.43
N LEU A 279 6.03 -0.30 4.74
CA LEU A 279 5.38 -1.42 5.45
C LEU A 279 3.93 -1.65 5.01
N LYS A 280 3.16 -0.56 4.85
CA LYS A 280 1.78 -0.64 4.33
C LYS A 280 1.75 -1.10 2.88
N GLY A 281 2.68 -0.61 2.05
CA GLY A 281 2.86 -1.04 0.67
C GLY A 281 3.20 -2.53 0.58
N LYS A 282 4.13 -3.00 1.42
CA LYS A 282 4.57 -4.40 1.52
C LYS A 282 3.39 -5.31 1.81
N GLN A 283 2.59 -4.97 2.82
CA GLN A 283 1.36 -5.71 3.15
C GLN A 283 0.35 -5.75 1.98
N ALA A 284 0.12 -4.62 1.33
CA ALA A 284 -0.87 -4.51 0.26
C ALA A 284 -0.43 -5.17 -1.06
N LEU A 285 0.88 -5.21 -1.35
CA LEU A 285 1.41 -5.61 -2.66
C LEU A 285 2.02 -7.02 -2.69
N GLU A 286 2.61 -7.50 -1.59
CA GLU A 286 3.10 -8.89 -1.51
C GLU A 286 1.96 -9.90 -1.63
N THR A 287 0.78 -9.54 -1.11
CA THR A 287 -0.46 -10.31 -1.26
C THR A 287 -0.94 -10.43 -2.71
N GLN A 288 -0.30 -9.75 -3.66
CA GLN A 288 -0.63 -9.74 -5.09
C GLN A 288 0.53 -10.25 -5.97
N ALA A 289 1.53 -10.90 -5.38
CA ALA A 289 2.72 -11.41 -6.08
C ALA A 289 3.52 -10.32 -6.84
N ILE A 290 3.40 -9.05 -6.43
CA ILE A 290 4.36 -8.02 -6.80
C ILE A 290 5.49 -8.06 -5.79
N ASP A 291 6.71 -8.23 -6.28
CA ASP A 291 7.90 -8.16 -5.44
C ASP A 291 8.16 -6.69 -5.04
N LEU A 292 8.10 -6.42 -3.74
CA LEU A 292 8.38 -5.10 -3.18
C LEU A 292 9.72 -5.13 -2.47
N HIS A 293 10.65 -4.29 -2.91
CA HIS A 293 11.97 -4.19 -2.32
C HIS A 293 12.14 -2.87 -1.59
N SER A 294 12.73 -2.91 -0.39
CA SER A 294 13.24 -1.69 0.24
C SER A 294 14.55 -1.29 -0.42
N ILE A 295 14.62 -0.05 -0.87
CA ILE A 295 15.86 0.68 -1.16
C ILE A 295 15.89 1.95 -0.29
N ILE A 296 15.27 1.91 0.90
CA ILE A 296 15.33 3.00 1.86
C ILE A 296 16.78 3.14 2.34
N PRO A 297 17.38 4.34 2.29
CA PRO A 297 18.71 4.62 2.81
C PRO A 297 18.92 4.06 4.22
N ASN A 298 19.99 3.29 4.40
CA ASN A 298 20.45 2.80 5.72
C ASN A 298 19.38 2.08 6.56
N PHE A 299 18.39 1.47 5.89
CA PHE A 299 17.26 0.81 6.55
C PHE A 299 17.73 -0.23 7.57
N TYR A 300 18.66 -1.10 7.17
CA TYR A 300 19.25 -2.15 8.02
C TYR A 300 20.65 -1.80 8.57
N THR A 301 21.13 -0.58 8.38
CA THR A 301 22.49 -0.20 8.79
C THR A 301 22.55 0.18 10.27
N ILE A 302 23.62 -0.22 10.95
CA ILE A 302 23.92 0.14 12.34
C ILE A 302 25.03 1.20 12.39
N GLN A 303 24.88 2.22 13.24
CA GLN A 303 25.96 3.18 13.45
C GLN A 303 27.09 2.55 14.25
N LYS A 304 28.33 2.78 13.79
CA LYS A 304 29.55 2.24 14.39
C LYS A 304 29.65 2.52 15.89
N ASP A 305 29.30 3.74 16.29
CA ASP A 305 29.43 4.20 17.67
C ASP A 305 28.57 3.41 18.67
N PHE A 306 27.53 2.71 18.20
CA PHE A 306 26.68 1.90 19.08
C PHE A 306 27.11 0.43 19.16
N VAL A 307 27.94 -0.07 18.24
CA VAL A 307 28.23 -1.50 18.10
C VAL A 307 28.84 -2.07 19.38
N ASP A 308 29.91 -1.42 19.88
CA ASP A 308 30.60 -1.84 21.09
C ASP A 308 29.71 -1.73 22.33
N ILE A 309 28.81 -0.75 22.36
CA ILE A 309 27.84 -0.55 23.45
C ILE A 309 26.81 -1.68 23.43
N TYR A 310 26.25 -2.02 22.28
CA TYR A 310 25.33 -3.16 22.16
C TYR A 310 26.00 -4.46 22.61
N ASP A 311 27.25 -4.70 22.20
CA ASP A 311 27.99 -5.90 22.59
C ASP A 311 28.28 -5.94 24.10
N LYS A 312 28.72 -4.81 24.68
CA LYS A 312 28.95 -4.65 26.11
C LYS A 312 27.69 -4.98 26.92
N TYR A 313 26.56 -4.40 26.55
CA TYR A 313 25.30 -4.57 27.29
C TYR A 313 24.64 -5.93 27.05
N SER A 314 24.70 -6.43 25.82
CA SER A 314 24.25 -7.79 25.48
C SER A 314 24.95 -8.83 26.35
N LYS A 315 26.28 -8.76 26.46
CA LYS A 315 27.08 -9.67 27.32
C LYS A 315 26.81 -9.45 28.81
N LYS A 316 26.80 -8.19 29.26
CA LYS A 316 26.65 -7.85 30.69
C LYS A 316 25.31 -8.30 31.26
N TYR A 317 24.24 -8.13 30.48
CA TYR A 317 22.87 -8.34 30.95
C TYR A 317 22.18 -9.52 30.33
N ASN A 318 22.90 -10.33 29.55
CA ASN A 318 22.38 -11.58 29.03
C ASN A 318 21.28 -11.39 27.96
N VAL A 319 21.30 -10.31 27.17
CA VAL A 319 20.21 -9.97 26.21
C VAL A 319 20.67 -10.10 24.76
N ASP A 320 19.81 -10.61 23.87
CA ASP A 320 20.08 -10.71 22.44
C ASP A 320 20.33 -9.32 21.82
N LYS A 321 21.55 -9.10 21.32
CA LYS A 321 21.98 -7.87 20.66
C LYS A 321 21.09 -7.53 19.46
N ALA A 322 20.61 -8.52 18.69
CA ALA A 322 19.72 -8.29 17.56
C ALA A 322 18.40 -7.62 17.99
N LEU A 323 17.90 -7.95 19.18
CA LEU A 323 16.68 -7.36 19.72
C LEU A 323 16.91 -5.90 20.13
N ILE A 324 18.02 -5.61 20.83
CA ILE A 324 18.38 -4.24 21.21
C ILE A 324 18.49 -3.35 19.96
N MET A 325 19.20 -3.84 18.94
CA MET A 325 19.35 -3.12 17.66
C MET A 325 18.00 -2.92 16.98
N ALA A 326 17.14 -3.93 16.96
CA ALA A 326 15.81 -3.83 16.36
C ALA A 326 14.93 -2.79 17.05
N ILE A 327 14.86 -2.78 18.39
CA ILE A 327 14.07 -1.81 19.17
C ILE A 327 14.57 -0.39 18.91
N HIS A 328 15.87 -0.17 18.99
CA HIS A 328 16.45 1.15 18.74
C HIS A 328 16.14 1.64 17.31
N LYS A 329 16.22 0.75 16.30
CA LYS A 329 15.86 1.08 14.91
C LYS A 329 14.37 1.36 14.72
N VAL A 330 13.49 0.64 15.40
CA VAL A 330 12.03 0.89 15.36
C VAL A 330 11.66 2.22 15.99
N GLU A 331 12.28 2.57 17.13
CA GLU A 331 11.91 3.75 17.88
C GLU A 331 12.34 5.06 17.21
N ASN A 332 13.58 5.15 16.73
CA ASN A 332 14.13 6.42 16.23
C ASN A 332 15.09 6.26 15.04
N GLY A 333 15.07 5.11 14.35
CA GLY A 333 15.96 4.84 13.23
C GLY A 333 17.38 4.44 13.64
N GLY A 334 17.64 4.22 14.93
CA GLY A 334 18.95 3.87 15.48
C GLY A 334 19.84 5.10 15.57
N THR A 335 19.32 6.17 16.18
CA THR A 335 20.00 7.46 16.34
C THR A 335 19.84 7.98 17.76
N LEU A 336 20.66 8.95 18.18
CA LEU A 336 20.51 9.59 19.49
C LEU A 336 19.35 10.60 19.54
N SER A 337 18.20 10.33 18.91
CA SER A 337 17.06 11.26 18.88
C SER A 337 15.97 10.86 19.87
N LYS A 338 15.50 11.84 20.67
CA LYS A 338 14.34 11.67 21.56
C LYS A 338 13.02 11.54 20.80
N LYS A 339 13.01 11.81 19.48
CA LYS A 339 11.80 11.82 18.66
C LYS A 339 11.43 10.40 18.20
N ALA A 340 10.26 9.94 18.65
CA ALA A 340 9.73 8.65 18.21
C ALA A 340 9.24 8.65 16.76
N PHE A 341 9.57 7.58 16.03
CA PHE A 341 8.97 7.24 14.75
C PHE A 341 7.51 6.83 14.94
N HIS A 342 7.19 6.13 16.02
CA HIS A 342 5.82 5.70 16.32
C HIS A 342 5.35 6.25 17.66
N LYS A 343 4.24 7.01 17.66
CA LYS A 343 3.66 7.60 18.89
C LYS A 343 3.06 6.54 19.83
N GLU A 344 2.56 5.45 19.26
CA GLU A 344 1.92 4.36 19.99
C GLU A 344 2.92 3.23 20.34
N GLY A 345 4.22 3.43 20.05
CA GLY A 345 5.26 2.43 20.18
C GLY A 345 5.92 2.36 21.56
N PRO A 346 6.95 1.50 21.69
CA PRO A 346 7.85 1.56 22.84
C PRO A 346 8.63 2.88 22.85
N HIS A 347 9.04 3.31 24.04
CA HIS A 347 9.72 4.59 24.29
C HIS A 347 10.91 4.41 25.24
N TYR A 348 11.76 3.43 24.94
CA TYR A 348 13.01 3.23 25.68
C TYR A 348 14.06 4.27 25.25
N PHE A 349 14.18 4.50 23.95
CA PHE A 349 15.16 5.40 23.33
C PHE A 349 14.55 6.76 22.94
N THR A 350 13.25 6.95 23.18
CA THR A 350 12.47 8.13 22.76
C THR A 350 11.56 8.62 23.88
N ASP A 351 11.01 9.83 23.74
CA ASP A 351 10.02 10.38 24.67
C ASP A 351 8.69 10.70 23.96
N TYR A 352 7.59 10.66 24.70
CA TYR A 352 6.21 10.81 24.17
C TYR A 352 5.93 12.18 23.50
N THR A 353 6.56 13.25 23.98
CA THR A 353 6.24 14.64 23.60
C THR A 353 7.46 15.49 23.23
N SER A 354 8.66 14.90 23.15
CA SER A 354 9.87 15.69 22.98
C SER A 354 9.98 16.28 21.57
N PRO A 355 10.40 17.56 21.44
CA PRO A 355 10.86 18.11 20.17
C PRO A 355 12.05 17.29 19.62
N ASN A 356 12.43 17.50 18.35
CA ASN A 356 13.54 16.78 17.73
C ASN A 356 14.89 17.19 18.36
N VAL A 357 15.18 16.66 19.54
CA VAL A 357 16.35 16.96 20.36
C VAL A 357 17.20 15.69 20.48
N SER A 358 18.50 15.85 20.26
CA SER A 358 19.46 14.75 20.43
C SER A 358 19.80 14.56 21.91
N TYR A 359 20.19 13.35 22.31
CA TYR A 359 20.76 13.07 23.63
C TYR A 359 22.21 12.58 23.56
N THR A 360 22.89 12.52 24.71
CA THR A 360 24.30 12.11 24.82
C THR A 360 24.43 10.58 24.84
N MET A 361 25.63 10.07 24.56
CA MET A 361 25.93 8.63 24.70
C MET A 361 25.75 8.12 26.14
N GLU A 362 25.97 8.96 27.14
CA GLU A 362 25.72 8.60 28.54
C GLU A 362 24.22 8.40 28.81
N GLU A 363 23.37 9.29 28.28
CA GLU A 363 21.92 9.13 28.35
C GLU A 363 21.46 7.88 27.57
N PHE A 364 22.10 7.56 26.44
CA PHE A 364 21.86 6.34 25.68
C PHE A 364 22.13 5.07 26.50
N GLU A 365 23.30 4.97 27.15
CA GLU A 365 23.64 3.84 28.02
C GLU A 365 22.65 3.68 29.19
N LYS A 366 22.13 4.79 29.73
CA LYS A 366 21.07 4.77 30.75
C LYS A 366 19.74 4.26 30.20
N ARG A 367 19.31 4.74 29.03
CA ARG A 367 18.08 4.28 28.34
C ARG A 367 18.15 2.81 27.98
N LEU A 368 19.31 2.35 27.53
CA LEU A 368 19.59 0.95 27.26
C LEU A 368 19.48 0.10 28.54
N SER A 369 19.94 0.62 29.68
CA SER A 369 19.78 -0.06 30.98
C SER A 369 18.31 -0.20 31.36
N ASN A 370 17.48 0.83 31.16
CA ASN A 370 16.04 0.77 31.42
C ASN A 370 15.32 -0.27 30.54
N LEU A 371 15.67 -0.32 29.23
CA LEU A 371 15.15 -1.37 28.34
C LEU A 371 15.43 -2.77 28.90
N ILE A 372 16.62 -2.97 29.44
CA ILE A 372 17.07 -4.25 29.97
C ILE A 372 16.38 -4.59 31.30
N GLU A 373 16.13 -3.60 32.18
CA GLU A 373 15.34 -3.81 33.40
C GLU A 373 13.90 -4.25 33.08
N ASP A 374 13.33 -3.74 31.98
CA ASP A 374 11.98 -4.09 31.51
C ASP A 374 11.93 -5.32 30.57
N ALA A 375 13.07 -5.82 30.05
CA ALA A 375 13.14 -6.89 29.04
C ALA A 375 13.27 -8.31 29.66
N PRO A 376 12.37 -9.27 29.34
CA PRO A 376 12.30 -10.57 30.05
C PRO A 376 13.10 -11.77 29.46
N VAL A 377 14.30 -11.64 28.88
CA VAL A 377 14.99 -12.79 28.20
C VAL A 377 16.52 -12.86 28.42
N THR A 378 17.06 -14.09 28.57
CA THR A 378 18.49 -14.45 28.79
C THR A 378 19.21 -15.04 27.53
N LEU A 379 20.56 -15.19 27.52
CA LEU A 379 21.50 -15.47 26.38
C LEU A 379 21.10 -16.63 25.46
N ASP A 380 20.37 -17.62 25.97
CA ASP A 380 20.05 -18.84 25.22
C ASP A 380 18.74 -18.74 24.42
N GLY A 381 18.11 -17.56 24.37
CA GLY A 381 16.81 -17.36 23.73
C GLY A 381 15.63 -17.93 24.51
N LEU A 382 15.83 -18.28 25.79
CA LEU A 382 14.78 -18.78 26.67
C LEU A 382 14.14 -17.66 27.49
N PRO A 383 12.80 -17.58 27.53
CA PRO A 383 12.09 -16.62 28.36
C PRO A 383 12.21 -16.90 29.85
N LYS A 384 12.16 -15.84 30.69
CA LYS A 384 11.82 -16.01 32.12
C LYS A 384 10.39 -16.53 32.34
N GLN A 385 9.49 -16.45 31.34
CA GLN A 385 8.15 -17.11 31.33
C GLN A 385 7.30 -17.07 30.02
N SER A 386 7.73 -16.48 28.90
CA SER A 386 6.88 -16.32 27.67
C SER A 386 7.68 -16.27 26.35
N SER A 387 7.26 -17.02 25.32
CA SER A 387 7.90 -17.18 24.00
C SER A 387 8.39 -15.88 23.32
N SER A 388 9.36 -15.97 22.39
CA SER A 388 9.91 -14.81 21.65
C SER A 388 8.83 -13.96 20.96
N GLU A 389 7.73 -14.59 20.53
CA GLU A 389 6.60 -13.91 19.89
C GLU A 389 5.75 -13.12 20.90
N GLU A 390 5.48 -13.66 22.09
CA GLU A 390 4.78 -12.95 23.16
C GLU A 390 5.56 -11.71 23.64
N MET A 391 6.90 -11.76 23.62
CA MET A 391 7.76 -10.62 23.96
C MET A 391 7.64 -9.51 22.91
N LEU A 392 7.69 -9.85 21.62
CA LEU A 392 7.56 -8.88 20.53
C LEU A 392 6.20 -8.18 20.56
N ILE A 393 5.12 -8.92 20.84
CA ILE A 393 3.76 -8.40 21.01
C ILE A 393 3.69 -7.42 22.20
N LYS A 394 4.35 -7.75 23.32
CA LYS A 394 4.37 -6.89 24.51
C LYS A 394 5.11 -5.57 24.23
N ILE A 395 6.26 -5.64 23.56
CA ILE A 395 7.09 -4.46 23.24
C ILE A 395 6.41 -3.58 22.19
N SER A 396 5.74 -4.17 21.21
CA SER A 396 4.96 -3.43 20.22
C SER A 396 3.68 -2.81 20.77
N LYS A 397 3.34 -3.07 22.05
CA LYS A 397 2.06 -2.68 22.69
C LYS A 397 0.85 -3.14 21.87
N SER A 398 0.94 -4.31 21.26
CA SER A 398 -0.07 -4.86 20.36
C SER A 398 -0.36 -4.03 19.09
N ASP A 399 0.53 -3.08 18.72
CA ASP A 399 0.46 -2.45 17.40
C ASP A 399 1.10 -3.36 16.34
N PHE A 400 0.24 -3.88 15.45
CA PHE A 400 0.63 -4.81 14.39
C PHE A 400 1.71 -4.26 13.44
N THR A 401 1.70 -2.96 13.14
CA THR A 401 2.69 -2.36 12.23
C THR A 401 4.06 -2.33 12.87
N ILE A 402 4.09 -1.97 14.16
CA ILE A 402 5.31 -1.92 14.98
C ILE A 402 5.85 -3.33 15.21
N GLU A 403 4.97 -4.28 15.54
CA GLU A 403 5.33 -5.69 15.72
C GLU A 403 5.98 -6.27 14.46
N LYS A 404 5.36 -6.08 13.30
CA LYS A 404 5.91 -6.55 12.02
C LYS A 404 7.26 -5.91 11.72
N GLN A 405 7.39 -4.60 11.94
CA GLN A 405 8.66 -3.89 11.74
C GLN A 405 9.75 -4.41 12.68
N LEU A 406 9.42 -4.61 13.95
CA LEU A 406 10.33 -5.12 14.96
C LEU A 406 10.77 -6.55 14.62
N LYS A 407 9.84 -7.41 14.19
CA LYS A 407 10.12 -8.77 13.73
C LYS A 407 11.00 -8.77 12.49
N ASP A 408 10.72 -7.91 11.51
CA ASP A 408 11.52 -7.77 10.28
C ASP A 408 12.97 -7.36 10.61
N TYR A 409 13.18 -6.36 11.48
CA TYR A 409 14.53 -5.96 11.89
C TYR A 409 15.22 -7.01 12.75
N TYR A 410 14.53 -7.59 13.73
CA TYR A 410 15.08 -8.61 14.60
C TYR A 410 15.58 -9.81 13.80
N LEU A 411 14.75 -10.31 12.89
CA LEU A 411 15.11 -11.45 12.05
C LEU A 411 16.25 -11.10 11.09
N TYR A 412 16.27 -9.87 10.55
CA TYR A 412 17.38 -9.40 9.72
C TYR A 412 18.70 -9.44 10.48
N TYR A 413 18.77 -8.79 11.65
CA TYR A 413 19.99 -8.72 12.46
C TYR A 413 20.43 -10.05 13.05
N LYS A 414 19.50 -10.99 13.24
CA LYS A 414 19.80 -12.33 13.76
C LYS A 414 20.40 -13.24 12.70
N ASN A 415 19.95 -13.12 11.45
CA ASN A 415 20.25 -14.08 10.39
C ASN A 415 21.22 -13.58 9.33
N ASN A 416 21.54 -12.28 9.31
CA ASN A 416 22.36 -11.67 8.27
C ASN A 416 23.47 -10.82 8.90
N ASP A 417 24.60 -10.75 8.21
CA ASP A 417 25.58 -9.71 8.47
C ASP A 417 24.97 -8.34 8.13
N TYR A 418 25.05 -7.40 9.06
CA TYR A 418 24.50 -6.06 8.92
C TYR A 418 25.62 -5.03 8.70
N ASP A 419 25.36 -4.06 7.85
CA ASP A 419 26.33 -3.02 7.53
C ASP A 419 26.54 -2.08 8.73
N ILE A 420 27.80 -1.74 8.98
CA ILE A 420 28.22 -0.77 10.00
C ILE A 420 28.71 0.49 9.29
N LYS A 421 28.13 1.66 9.61
CA LYS A 421 28.53 2.95 9.03
C LYS A 421 28.74 4.02 10.10
N ASN A 422 29.51 5.06 9.79
CA ASN A 422 29.77 6.18 10.70
C ASN A 422 28.61 7.19 10.77
N PHE A 423 27.70 7.19 9.80
CA PHE A 423 26.59 8.14 9.71
C PHE A 423 25.29 7.40 9.34
N THR A 424 24.15 8.00 9.68
CA THR A 424 22.84 7.61 9.17
C THR A 424 22.30 8.71 8.27
N GLU A 425 22.61 8.62 6.98
CA GLU A 425 21.93 9.41 5.97
C GLU A 425 20.44 9.04 5.96
N LYS A 426 19.57 10.06 5.95
CA LYS A 426 18.12 9.89 6.02
C LYS A 426 17.53 9.59 4.65
N ASP A 427 18.04 10.28 3.63
CA ASP A 427 17.54 10.24 2.27
C ASP A 427 18.66 9.97 1.25
N TRP A 428 18.30 9.82 -0.03
CA TRP A 428 19.27 9.50 -1.08
C TRP A 428 20.14 10.70 -1.46
N ASN A 429 19.69 11.94 -1.21
CA ASN A 429 20.51 13.12 -1.45
C ASN A 429 21.66 13.20 -0.44
N ASP A 430 21.39 12.92 0.83
CA ASP A 430 22.39 12.83 1.89
C ASP A 430 23.48 11.79 1.52
N ILE A 431 23.07 10.60 1.05
CA ILE A 431 24.01 9.56 0.58
C ILE A 431 24.91 10.10 -0.53
N LEU A 432 24.32 10.73 -1.55
CA LEU A 432 25.07 11.24 -2.69
C LEU A 432 26.06 12.33 -2.28
N VAL A 433 25.62 13.28 -1.45
CA VAL A 433 26.43 14.39 -0.95
C VAL A 433 27.62 13.85 -0.16
N ASN A 434 27.38 12.94 0.77
CA ASN A 434 28.43 12.33 1.59
C ASN A 434 29.38 11.49 0.74
N LYS A 435 28.87 10.69 -0.21
CA LYS A 435 29.71 9.90 -1.11
C LYS A 435 30.61 10.80 -1.95
N LYS A 436 30.12 11.91 -2.50
CA LYS A 436 30.94 12.83 -3.31
C LYS A 436 31.97 13.59 -2.48
N ASN A 437 31.61 14.02 -1.28
CA ASN A 437 32.56 14.66 -0.38
C ASN A 437 33.67 13.68 0.05
N ASN A 438 33.32 12.42 0.34
CA ASN A 438 34.29 11.38 0.68
C ASN A 438 35.08 10.86 -0.53
N SER A 439 34.49 10.82 -1.72
CA SER A 439 35.18 10.42 -2.95
C SER A 439 36.17 11.48 -3.40
N GLN A 440 35.91 12.78 -3.22
CA GLN A 440 36.94 13.80 -3.42
C GLN A 440 38.14 13.65 -2.46
N VAL A 441 37.91 13.00 -1.31
CA VAL A 441 38.95 12.65 -0.33
C VAL A 441 39.65 11.33 -0.70
N GLN A 442 38.92 10.36 -1.27
CA GLN A 442 39.41 9.01 -1.64
C GLN A 442 39.94 8.86 -3.08
N GLU A 443 39.52 9.68 -4.05
CA GLU A 443 40.08 9.74 -5.41
C GLU A 443 41.53 10.24 -5.40
N LYS A 444 42.00 10.79 -4.27
CA LYS A 444 43.43 10.99 -4.01
C LYS A 444 44.19 9.71 -3.63
N ILE A 445 43.52 8.60 -3.33
CA ILE A 445 44.11 7.50 -2.57
C ILE A 445 44.13 6.16 -3.33
N ILE A 446 43.20 5.83 -4.25
CA ILE A 446 43.14 4.44 -4.78
C ILE A 446 42.68 4.38 -6.25
N GLU A 447 43.63 4.41 -7.18
CA GLU A 447 43.49 3.81 -8.53
C GLU A 447 44.07 2.39 -8.51
N THR A 448 43.22 1.35 -8.59
CA THR A 448 43.24 0.21 -9.55
C THR A 448 42.62 -1.09 -8.98
N PRO A 449 41.84 -1.85 -9.80
CA PRO A 449 41.06 -3.03 -9.38
C PRO A 449 41.54 -4.35 -10.03
N GLU A 450 41.10 -5.51 -9.51
CA GLU A 450 40.95 -6.73 -10.34
C GLU A 450 39.95 -7.76 -9.79
N THR A 451 39.33 -8.46 -10.75
CA THR A 451 38.19 -9.41 -10.75
C THR A 451 38.61 -10.88 -10.84
N LYS A 452 37.71 -11.84 -10.48
CA LYS A 452 37.28 -13.06 -11.27
C LYS A 452 36.65 -14.15 -10.36
N GLU A 453 35.40 -14.59 -10.59
CA GLU A 453 34.90 -15.76 -11.38
C GLU A 453 35.10 -17.15 -10.73
N LEU A 454 34.03 -17.97 -10.63
CA LEU A 454 33.90 -19.26 -11.36
C LEU A 454 32.58 -20.03 -11.10
N GLU A 455 32.34 -20.97 -12.01
CA GLU A 455 31.15 -21.67 -12.53
C GLU A 455 30.63 -22.95 -11.82
N ASN A 456 29.38 -23.30 -12.19
CA ASN A 456 28.76 -24.61 -12.59
C ASN A 456 28.66 -25.85 -11.66
N SER A 457 27.46 -26.46 -11.65
CA SER A 457 27.21 -27.83 -12.20
C SER A 457 25.74 -28.29 -12.07
N GLU A 458 25.24 -28.98 -13.10
CA GLU A 458 23.95 -29.69 -13.20
C GLU A 458 24.14 -31.21 -13.06
N SER A 459 23.07 -31.95 -12.69
CA SER A 459 22.83 -33.34 -13.15
C SER A 459 21.36 -33.80 -12.93
N GLU A 460 20.79 -34.42 -13.97
CA GLU A 460 19.46 -35.08 -14.11
C GLU A 460 19.39 -36.45 -13.36
N ILE A 461 18.25 -37.14 -13.15
CA ILE A 461 17.56 -38.07 -14.10
C ILE A 461 16.28 -38.72 -13.45
N GLU A 462 15.20 -38.85 -14.26
CA GLU A 462 14.11 -39.88 -14.45
C GLU A 462 13.35 -40.57 -13.27
N THR A 463 12.00 -40.45 -13.12
CA THR A 463 10.77 -41.10 -13.71
C THR A 463 10.40 -42.52 -13.23
N GLU A 464 9.18 -42.71 -12.70
CA GLU A 464 8.09 -43.57 -13.24
C GLU A 464 6.88 -43.72 -12.26
N ALA A 465 5.68 -43.91 -12.82
CA ALA A 465 4.38 -44.31 -12.19
C ALA A 465 3.92 -45.63 -12.89
N PRO A 466 2.67 -46.19 -12.78
CA PRO A 466 1.44 -45.90 -12.01
C PRO A 466 0.73 -47.19 -11.44
N VAL A 467 -0.55 -47.12 -11.01
CA VAL A 467 -1.71 -48.01 -11.36
C VAL A 467 -2.91 -47.87 -10.39
N GLU A 468 -4.12 -47.88 -10.98
CA GLU A 468 -5.50 -47.68 -10.46
C GLU A 468 -6.13 -48.86 -9.68
N GLN A 469 -7.23 -48.60 -8.93
CA GLN A 469 -8.57 -49.19 -9.17
C GLN A 469 -9.67 -48.69 -8.17
N THR A 470 -10.87 -48.43 -8.72
CA THR A 470 -12.15 -47.93 -8.14
C THR A 470 -13.16 -49.08 -7.82
N PRO A 471 -14.48 -48.86 -7.55
CA PRO A 471 -15.22 -48.14 -6.47
C PRO A 471 -16.31 -49.05 -5.80
N PRO A 472 -17.30 -48.52 -5.05
CA PRO A 472 -18.70 -48.72 -5.50
C PRO A 472 -19.69 -47.53 -5.31
N LYS A 473 -20.85 -47.69 -5.96
CA LYS A 473 -21.94 -46.77 -6.39
C LYS A 473 -22.91 -46.26 -5.29
N VAL A 474 -23.29 -44.97 -5.30
CA VAL A 474 -24.47 -44.25 -5.92
C VAL A 474 -25.85 -44.54 -5.32
N ILE A 475 -26.54 -43.46 -4.90
CA ILE A 475 -27.99 -43.25 -5.14
C ILE A 475 -28.18 -41.79 -5.65
N ASP A 476 -28.77 -41.69 -6.85
CA ASP A 476 -29.18 -40.50 -7.63
C ASP A 476 -30.49 -39.92 -7.03
N THR A 477 -30.88 -38.65 -7.14
CA THR A 477 -31.22 -37.95 -8.40
C THR A 477 -31.27 -36.42 -8.21
N HIS A 478 -30.45 -35.71 -8.97
CA HIS A 478 -30.73 -34.37 -9.49
C HIS A 478 -30.21 -34.33 -10.94
N PRO A 479 -30.77 -33.50 -11.84
CA PRO A 479 -30.38 -33.48 -13.25
C PRO A 479 -28.85 -33.43 -13.37
N LYS A 480 -28.27 -34.31 -14.20
CA LYS A 480 -26.82 -34.45 -14.36
C LYS A 480 -26.19 -33.08 -14.59
N PHE A 481 -25.38 -32.63 -13.63
CA PHE A 481 -24.48 -31.50 -13.77
C PHE A 481 -23.63 -31.69 -15.03
N ASP A 482 -23.89 -30.88 -16.07
CA ASP A 482 -23.08 -30.88 -17.28
C ASP A 482 -21.76 -30.14 -17.00
N LYS A 483 -20.79 -30.91 -16.51
CA LYS A 483 -19.44 -30.43 -16.17
C LYS A 483 -18.74 -29.76 -17.35
N GLU A 484 -19.00 -30.18 -18.59
CA GLU A 484 -18.37 -29.62 -19.78
C GLU A 484 -19.01 -28.29 -20.19
N GLU A 485 -20.35 -28.18 -20.16
CA GLU A 485 -21.05 -26.91 -20.41
C GLU A 485 -20.69 -25.87 -19.33
N PHE A 486 -20.57 -26.29 -18.07
CA PHE A 486 -20.20 -25.44 -16.96
C PHE A 486 -18.73 -24.97 -17.02
N ILE A 487 -17.77 -25.87 -17.28
CA ILE A 487 -16.36 -25.50 -17.52
C ILE A 487 -16.23 -24.63 -18.78
N LYS A 488 -17.06 -24.82 -19.81
CA LYS A 488 -17.04 -23.98 -21.00
C LYS A 488 -17.55 -22.56 -20.72
N ASN A 489 -18.62 -22.43 -19.94
CA ASN A 489 -19.20 -21.14 -19.53
C ASN A 489 -18.41 -20.41 -18.43
N TYR A 490 -17.66 -21.13 -17.58
CA TYR A 490 -16.93 -20.55 -16.43
C TYR A 490 -15.40 -20.79 -16.40
N GLY A 491 -14.90 -21.93 -16.88
CA GLY A 491 -13.48 -22.31 -16.82
C GLY A 491 -12.64 -21.97 -18.07
N VAL A 492 -13.24 -21.96 -19.27
CA VAL A 492 -12.51 -21.67 -20.53
C VAL A 492 -12.77 -20.26 -21.05
N THR A 493 -13.91 -19.67 -20.70
CA THR A 493 -14.29 -18.30 -21.10
C THR A 493 -14.26 -17.27 -19.97
N ASN A 494 -14.05 -17.70 -18.71
CA ASN A 494 -14.04 -16.82 -17.56
C ASN A 494 -12.92 -17.16 -16.57
N LEU A 495 -12.70 -16.26 -15.63
CA LEU A 495 -11.41 -15.98 -15.02
C LEU A 495 -10.97 -16.91 -13.89
N ILE A 496 -11.72 -17.95 -13.54
CA ILE A 496 -11.45 -18.81 -12.37
C ILE A 496 -10.45 -19.94 -12.72
N SER A 497 -9.74 -20.50 -11.73
CA SER A 497 -8.77 -21.60 -11.93
C SER A 497 -9.46 -22.94 -12.14
N ASN A 498 -9.02 -23.72 -13.14
CA ASN A 498 -9.60 -25.05 -13.43
C ASN A 498 -9.38 -26.07 -12.30
N SER A 499 -8.27 -25.97 -11.57
CA SER A 499 -7.99 -26.80 -10.39
C SER A 499 -9.04 -26.59 -9.30
N ILE A 500 -9.36 -25.32 -9.01
CA ILE A 500 -10.39 -24.94 -8.05
C ILE A 500 -11.76 -25.45 -8.50
N MET A 501 -12.10 -25.27 -9.78
CA MET A 501 -13.38 -25.74 -10.32
C MET A 501 -13.53 -27.26 -10.21
N ASN A 502 -12.48 -28.01 -10.57
CA ASN A 502 -12.48 -29.47 -10.45
C ASN A 502 -12.67 -29.92 -9.00
N LEU A 503 -11.93 -29.30 -8.07
CA LEU A 503 -12.04 -29.60 -6.65
C LEU A 503 -13.45 -29.37 -6.11
N LEU A 504 -14.09 -28.26 -6.49
CA LEU A 504 -15.44 -27.96 -6.04
C LEU A 504 -16.48 -28.93 -6.61
N THR A 505 -16.33 -29.31 -7.88
CA THR A 505 -17.20 -30.31 -8.51
C THR A 505 -17.02 -31.70 -7.90
N GLU A 506 -15.78 -32.13 -7.61
CA GLU A 506 -15.48 -33.43 -6.98
C GLU A 506 -16.08 -33.57 -5.57
N HIS A 507 -16.38 -32.45 -4.92
CA HIS A 507 -16.97 -32.41 -3.58
C HIS A 507 -18.45 -31.98 -3.57
N ASP A 508 -19.13 -32.05 -4.71
CA ASP A 508 -20.55 -31.68 -4.86
C ASP A 508 -20.88 -30.25 -4.36
N MET A 509 -19.90 -29.35 -4.42
CA MET A 509 -20.03 -27.97 -3.93
C MET A 509 -20.66 -27.03 -4.96
N LEU A 510 -20.88 -27.51 -6.19
CA LEU A 510 -21.46 -26.78 -7.30
C LEU A 510 -22.53 -27.63 -7.98
N ASP A 511 -23.65 -27.01 -8.30
CA ASP A 511 -24.75 -27.64 -9.04
C ASP A 511 -25.40 -26.63 -10.01
N VAL A 512 -26.33 -27.08 -10.85
CA VAL A 512 -27.05 -26.26 -11.82
C VAL A 512 -28.54 -26.57 -11.78
N THR A 513 -29.37 -25.53 -11.73
CA THR A 513 -30.83 -25.69 -11.79
C THR A 513 -31.32 -26.01 -13.20
N ASP A 514 -32.56 -26.49 -13.34
CA ASP A 514 -33.19 -26.74 -14.65
C ASP A 514 -33.16 -25.52 -15.58
N ASN A 515 -33.19 -24.32 -15.01
CA ASN A 515 -33.09 -23.04 -15.73
C ASN A 515 -31.64 -22.57 -15.97
N LYS A 516 -30.67 -23.49 -15.88
CA LYS A 516 -29.23 -23.22 -16.05
C LYS A 516 -28.63 -22.19 -15.09
N LYS A 517 -29.21 -22.00 -13.90
CA LYS A 517 -28.63 -21.13 -12.85
C LYS A 517 -27.68 -21.92 -11.99
N ILE A 518 -26.59 -21.26 -11.55
CA ILE A 518 -25.56 -21.91 -10.73
C ILE A 518 -26.03 -21.97 -9.28
N VAL A 519 -25.82 -23.12 -8.64
CA VAL A 519 -26.04 -23.31 -7.22
C VAL A 519 -24.70 -23.58 -6.54
N PHE A 520 -24.39 -22.79 -5.51
CA PHE A 520 -23.25 -23.01 -4.64
C PHE A 520 -23.73 -23.75 -3.39
N ASN A 521 -23.41 -25.04 -3.29
CA ASN A 521 -23.95 -25.91 -2.25
C ASN A 521 -23.27 -25.66 -0.90
N PHE A 522 -24.07 -25.64 0.16
CA PHE A 522 -23.62 -25.55 1.54
C PHE A 522 -23.33 -26.95 2.05
N MET A 523 -22.09 -27.18 2.44
CA MET A 523 -21.64 -28.49 2.90
C MET A 523 -21.55 -28.54 4.42
N ARG A 524 -22.15 -29.56 5.04
CA ARG A 524 -21.97 -29.88 6.46
C ARG A 524 -21.76 -31.38 6.61
N ASN A 525 -20.63 -31.77 7.20
CA ASN A 525 -20.26 -33.19 7.37
C ASN A 525 -20.38 -34.00 6.06
N LYS A 526 -19.90 -33.44 4.94
CA LYS A 526 -19.98 -34.03 3.59
C LYS A 526 -21.41 -34.27 3.06
N ARG A 527 -22.40 -33.56 3.60
CA ARG A 527 -23.79 -33.56 3.10
C ARG A 527 -24.17 -32.15 2.67
N ILE A 528 -24.95 -32.07 1.60
CA ILE A 528 -25.58 -30.83 1.15
C ILE A 528 -26.70 -30.50 2.13
N VAL A 529 -26.63 -29.31 2.75
CA VAL A 529 -27.64 -28.81 3.71
C VAL A 529 -28.41 -27.60 3.18
N GLY A 530 -28.19 -27.25 1.92
CA GLY A 530 -28.78 -26.13 1.22
C GLY A 530 -27.81 -25.56 0.20
N GLY A 531 -28.11 -24.39 -0.34
CA GLY A 531 -27.23 -23.69 -1.26
C GLY A 531 -27.64 -22.25 -1.48
N VAL A 532 -26.87 -21.57 -2.33
CA VAL A 532 -27.23 -20.25 -2.84
C VAL A 532 -27.21 -20.27 -4.36
N ILE A 533 -28.34 -19.89 -4.95
CA ILE A 533 -28.56 -19.79 -6.39
C ILE A 533 -28.08 -18.42 -6.85
N GLN A 534 -27.24 -18.40 -7.89
CA GLN A 534 -26.80 -17.18 -8.54
C GLN A 534 -27.72 -16.84 -9.72
N ASP A 535 -28.24 -15.61 -9.72
CA ASP A 535 -28.95 -15.02 -10.87
C ASP A 535 -28.35 -13.64 -11.18
N GLY A 536 -27.52 -13.58 -12.23
CA GLY A 536 -26.71 -12.40 -12.51
C GLY A 536 -25.76 -12.07 -11.36
N ASN A 537 -25.99 -10.90 -10.73
CA ASN A 537 -25.26 -10.44 -9.53
C ASN A 537 -26.03 -10.69 -8.22
N GLN A 538 -27.24 -11.23 -8.30
CA GLN A 538 -28.05 -11.55 -7.13
C GLN A 538 -27.79 -12.98 -6.66
N PHE A 539 -27.95 -13.19 -5.36
CA PHE A 539 -27.71 -14.46 -4.70
C PHE A 539 -28.87 -14.78 -3.77
N GLU A 540 -29.63 -15.83 -4.10
CA GLU A 540 -30.83 -16.25 -3.39
C GLU A 540 -30.60 -17.60 -2.72
N ARG A 541 -30.94 -17.72 -1.43
CA ARG A 541 -30.73 -18.96 -0.68
C ARG A 541 -31.82 -19.97 -1.04
N THR A 542 -31.46 -21.25 -1.12
CA THR A 542 -32.43 -22.33 -1.28
C THR A 542 -33.25 -22.52 0.00
N ASP A 543 -34.49 -23.00 -0.15
CA ASP A 543 -35.35 -23.36 0.98
C ASP A 543 -34.71 -24.46 1.86
N GLY A 544 -34.99 -24.41 3.16
CA GLY A 544 -34.54 -25.41 4.13
C GLY A 544 -33.13 -25.21 4.71
N ALA A 545 -32.31 -24.31 4.16
CA ALA A 545 -30.99 -24.01 4.71
C ALA A 545 -31.08 -23.26 6.05
N SER A 546 -30.34 -23.69 7.08
CA SER A 546 -30.26 -22.93 8.34
C SER A 546 -29.65 -21.56 8.12
N LYS A 547 -29.98 -20.58 8.99
CA LYS A 547 -29.36 -19.24 8.97
C LYS A 547 -27.82 -19.25 9.06
N PHE A 548 -27.25 -20.37 9.52
CA PHE A 548 -25.83 -20.61 9.72
C PHE A 548 -25.14 -21.31 8.55
N ASP A 549 -25.90 -21.95 7.67
CA ASP A 549 -25.33 -22.68 6.55
C ASP A 549 -24.93 -21.67 5.46
N THR A 550 -23.70 -21.74 5.00
CA THR A 550 -23.17 -20.83 3.97
C THR A 550 -22.20 -21.57 3.07
N PHE A 551 -21.97 -21.03 1.87
CA PHE A 551 -20.92 -21.53 1.01
C PHE A 551 -19.57 -21.20 1.65
N SER A 552 -18.86 -22.23 2.09
CA SER A 552 -17.60 -22.08 2.81
C SER A 552 -16.67 -23.26 2.56
N ILE A 553 -15.37 -22.98 2.58
CA ILE A 553 -14.31 -23.95 2.28
C ILE A 553 -13.25 -23.80 3.37
N SER A 554 -12.83 -24.91 3.96
CA SER A 554 -11.68 -24.95 4.88
C SER A 554 -10.51 -25.63 4.19
N LEU A 555 -9.40 -24.90 4.08
CA LEU A 555 -8.15 -25.40 3.52
C LEU A 555 -7.18 -25.66 4.68
N GLY A 556 -6.65 -26.87 4.78
CA GLY A 556 -5.72 -27.26 5.86
C GLY A 556 -6.34 -27.17 7.26
N LYS A 557 -5.57 -26.66 8.23
CA LYS A 557 -6.03 -26.36 9.60
C LYS A 557 -6.19 -24.84 9.73
N PRO A 558 -7.42 -24.29 9.63
CA PRO A 558 -7.60 -22.85 9.55
C PRO A 558 -6.99 -22.08 10.74
N LYS A 559 -6.04 -21.19 10.43
CA LYS A 559 -5.51 -20.16 11.35
C LYS A 559 -6.07 -18.77 11.04
N ASN A 560 -6.56 -18.59 9.82
CA ASN A 560 -7.11 -17.32 9.34
C ASN A 560 -8.47 -17.57 8.70
N MET A 561 -9.37 -16.60 8.82
CA MET A 561 -10.69 -16.64 8.22
C MET A 561 -10.84 -15.51 7.22
N LEU A 562 -11.10 -15.83 5.95
CA LEU A 562 -11.38 -14.86 4.91
C LEU A 562 -12.88 -14.78 4.65
N VAL A 563 -13.43 -13.57 4.77
CA VAL A 563 -14.85 -13.29 4.65
C VAL A 563 -15.13 -12.58 3.35
N PHE A 564 -16.06 -13.09 2.55
CA PHE A 564 -16.43 -12.59 1.24
C PHE A 564 -17.91 -12.22 1.20
N ASN A 565 -18.27 -11.25 0.35
CA ASN A 565 -19.67 -10.90 0.17
C ASN A 565 -20.47 -12.01 -0.52
N ASN A 566 -19.85 -12.68 -1.50
CA ASN A 566 -20.49 -13.74 -2.26
C ASN A 566 -19.50 -14.81 -2.75
N PRO A 567 -19.98 -15.98 -3.22
CA PRO A 567 -19.13 -17.08 -3.66
C PRO A 567 -18.26 -16.70 -4.87
N LYS A 568 -18.75 -15.86 -5.76
CA LYS A 568 -17.99 -15.43 -6.95
C LYS A 568 -16.73 -14.66 -6.56
N GLN A 569 -16.87 -13.69 -5.65
CA GLN A 569 -15.76 -12.93 -5.11
C GLN A 569 -14.71 -13.83 -4.43
N LEU A 570 -15.19 -14.85 -3.69
CA LEU A 570 -14.35 -15.87 -3.05
C LEU A 570 -13.52 -16.61 -4.11
N LEU A 571 -14.15 -17.09 -5.18
CA LEU A 571 -13.45 -17.82 -6.25
C LEU A 571 -12.47 -16.94 -7.03
N GLU A 572 -12.81 -15.68 -7.28
CA GLU A 572 -11.94 -14.72 -7.95
C GLU A 572 -10.66 -14.47 -7.12
N TYR A 573 -10.85 -14.20 -5.82
CA TYR A 573 -9.73 -14.02 -4.89
C TYR A 573 -8.90 -15.29 -4.73
N TRP A 574 -9.53 -16.46 -4.60
CA TRP A 574 -8.83 -17.74 -4.49
C TRP A 574 -7.99 -18.00 -5.75
N THR A 575 -8.54 -17.75 -6.93
CA THR A 575 -7.79 -17.91 -8.19
C THR A 575 -6.55 -17.01 -8.25
N LEU A 576 -6.64 -15.77 -7.77
CA LEU A 576 -5.48 -14.87 -7.68
C LEU A 576 -4.39 -15.38 -6.72
N ASN A 577 -4.78 -16.13 -5.69
CA ASN A 577 -3.95 -16.46 -4.54
C ASN A 577 -3.71 -17.97 -4.36
N GLU A 578 -3.86 -18.77 -5.41
CA GLU A 578 -3.90 -20.24 -5.33
C GLU A 578 -2.68 -20.84 -4.60
N LYS A 579 -1.50 -20.22 -4.71
CA LYS A 579 -0.27 -20.68 -4.05
C LYS A 579 -0.12 -20.27 -2.59
N ASN A 580 -0.88 -19.28 -2.13
CA ASN A 580 -0.69 -18.61 -0.84
C ASN A 580 -1.91 -18.78 0.10
N ILE A 581 -2.84 -19.67 -0.25
CA ILE A 581 -4.12 -19.84 0.45
C ILE A 581 -4.19 -21.20 1.15
N ASN A 582 -3.24 -21.45 2.05
CA ASN A 582 -3.25 -22.64 2.91
C ASN A 582 -3.67 -22.25 4.34
N ASP A 583 -4.20 -23.19 5.11
CA ASP A 583 -4.62 -22.98 6.51
C ASP A 583 -5.61 -21.81 6.67
N MET A 584 -6.57 -21.73 5.75
CA MET A 584 -7.56 -20.64 5.63
C MET A 584 -8.98 -21.19 5.64
N HIS A 585 -9.89 -20.53 6.34
CA HIS A 585 -11.33 -20.74 6.21
C HIS A 585 -11.93 -19.63 5.34
N LEU A 586 -12.41 -19.98 4.16
CA LEU A 586 -13.07 -19.07 3.21
C LEU A 586 -14.57 -19.14 3.43
N VAL A 587 -15.24 -18.00 3.68
CA VAL A 587 -16.70 -17.97 3.89
C VAL A 587 -17.37 -16.88 3.05
N SER A 588 -18.45 -17.27 2.37
CA SER A 588 -19.34 -16.34 1.67
C SER A 588 -20.52 -15.93 2.56
N LEU A 589 -20.89 -14.66 2.50
CA LEU A 589 -22.02 -14.07 3.23
C LEU A 589 -23.25 -13.80 2.33
N ALA A 590 -23.32 -14.46 1.17
CA ALA A 590 -24.38 -14.25 0.19
C ALA A 590 -25.78 -14.60 0.73
N GLY A 591 -26.77 -13.79 0.34
CA GLY A 591 -28.18 -13.99 0.69
C GLY A 591 -28.49 -13.80 2.19
N LEU A 592 -27.59 -13.19 2.96
CA LEU A 592 -27.78 -12.96 4.40
C LEU A 592 -28.13 -11.50 4.72
N THR A 593 -29.06 -11.31 5.66
CA THR A 593 -29.30 -10.02 6.31
C THR A 593 -28.12 -9.62 7.20
N LYS A 594 -28.03 -8.33 7.58
CA LYS A 594 -26.96 -7.82 8.46
C LYS A 594 -26.80 -8.65 9.76
N GLN A 595 -27.91 -8.94 10.44
CA GLN A 595 -27.89 -9.71 11.69
C GLN A 595 -27.42 -11.15 11.47
N GLN A 596 -27.81 -11.77 10.37
CA GLN A 596 -27.37 -13.12 10.02
C GLN A 596 -25.89 -13.17 9.63
N LYS A 597 -25.38 -12.17 8.89
CA LYS A 597 -23.94 -12.05 8.59
C LYS A 597 -23.11 -12.08 9.87
N LEU A 598 -23.48 -11.25 10.86
CA LEU A 598 -22.82 -11.20 12.16
C LEU A 598 -22.87 -12.55 12.88
N ALA A 599 -24.05 -13.19 12.91
CA ALA A 599 -24.24 -14.49 13.56
C ALA A 599 -23.38 -15.59 12.93
N VAL A 600 -23.30 -15.66 11.60
CA VAL A 600 -22.45 -16.63 10.88
C VAL A 600 -20.98 -16.43 11.22
N MET A 601 -20.49 -15.19 11.22
CA MET A 601 -19.09 -14.93 11.55
C MET A 601 -18.75 -15.34 12.99
N LYS A 602 -19.60 -15.00 13.96
CA LYS A 602 -19.45 -15.42 15.36
C LYS A 602 -19.41 -16.94 15.53
N GLU A 603 -20.29 -17.65 14.81
CA GLU A 603 -20.31 -19.11 14.82
C GLU A 603 -19.03 -19.71 14.21
N ARG A 604 -18.53 -19.17 13.09
CA ARG A 604 -17.28 -19.68 12.49
C ARG A 604 -16.07 -19.45 13.40
N ILE A 605 -16.00 -18.30 14.08
CA ILE A 605 -14.96 -18.02 15.07
C ILE A 605 -15.03 -19.02 16.23
N SER A 606 -16.23 -19.40 16.69
CA SER A 606 -16.38 -20.37 17.79
C SER A 606 -16.06 -21.81 17.37
N ILE A 607 -16.35 -22.19 16.13
CA ILE A 607 -16.02 -23.50 15.55
C ILE A 607 -14.50 -23.64 15.37
N PHE A 608 -13.84 -22.62 14.82
CA PHE A 608 -12.40 -22.64 14.55
C PHE A 608 -11.62 -21.90 15.65
N LYS A 609 -11.48 -22.54 16.81
CA LYS A 609 -10.81 -21.96 18.00
C LYS A 609 -9.38 -21.44 17.76
N ASN A 610 -8.70 -21.97 16.75
CA ASN A 610 -7.33 -21.62 16.37
C ASN A 610 -7.26 -20.49 15.33
N VAL A 611 -8.39 -19.85 14.99
CA VAL A 611 -8.39 -18.69 14.11
C VAL A 611 -7.92 -17.47 14.88
N ASP A 612 -6.77 -16.93 14.46
CA ASP A 612 -6.12 -15.75 15.06
C ASP A 612 -6.50 -14.47 14.31
N SER A 613 -6.90 -14.58 13.05
CA SER A 613 -7.32 -13.43 12.25
C SER A 613 -8.60 -13.65 11.43
N VAL A 614 -9.40 -12.60 11.33
CA VAL A 614 -10.57 -12.49 10.46
C VAL A 614 -10.34 -11.34 9.49
N VAL A 615 -10.30 -11.66 8.20
CA VAL A 615 -9.99 -10.71 7.14
C VAL A 615 -11.19 -10.56 6.23
N LEU A 616 -11.75 -9.35 6.17
CA LEU A 616 -12.80 -9.03 5.22
C LEU A 616 -12.17 -8.76 3.84
N VAL A 617 -12.47 -9.63 2.89
CA VAL A 617 -12.16 -9.40 1.48
C VAL A 617 -13.35 -8.67 0.86
N SER A 618 -13.19 -7.38 0.61
CA SER A 618 -14.25 -6.49 0.12
C SER A 618 -13.89 -5.90 -1.23
N GLU A 619 -14.88 -5.49 -2.02
CA GLU A 619 -14.66 -4.69 -3.22
C GLU A 619 -14.64 -3.20 -2.89
N ARG A 620 -14.12 -2.36 -3.79
CA ARG A 620 -14.17 -0.89 -3.66
C ARG A 620 -15.52 -0.31 -4.10
N SER A 621 -16.59 -1.05 -3.87
CA SER A 621 -17.97 -0.71 -4.20
C SER A 621 -18.74 -0.24 -2.95
N ASP A 622 -19.90 0.39 -3.15
CA ASP A 622 -20.77 0.79 -2.04
C ASP A 622 -21.23 -0.39 -1.19
N GLU A 623 -21.39 -1.56 -1.82
CA GLU A 623 -21.70 -2.81 -1.13
C GLU A 623 -20.53 -3.27 -0.24
N GLY A 624 -19.30 -3.21 -0.73
CA GLY A 624 -18.10 -3.50 0.07
C GLY A 624 -17.93 -2.54 1.27
N ARG A 625 -18.19 -1.24 1.06
CA ARG A 625 -18.18 -0.23 2.14
C ARG A 625 -19.26 -0.48 3.20
N LYS A 626 -20.41 -1.04 2.81
CA LYS A 626 -21.51 -1.39 3.73
C LYS A 626 -21.09 -2.51 4.69
N ILE A 627 -20.47 -3.57 4.18
CA ILE A 627 -19.98 -4.68 5.02
C ILE A 627 -18.90 -4.19 5.99
N LEU A 628 -17.96 -3.36 5.53
CA LEU A 628 -16.93 -2.75 6.39
C LEU A 628 -17.52 -1.98 7.59
N ARG A 629 -18.64 -1.28 7.39
CA ARG A 629 -19.37 -0.59 8.47
C ARG A 629 -20.08 -1.56 9.41
N ASP A 630 -20.65 -2.62 8.86
CA ASP A 630 -21.40 -3.64 9.61
C ASP A 630 -20.49 -4.53 10.48
N LEU A 631 -19.19 -4.59 10.21
CA LEU A 631 -18.21 -5.37 10.97
C LEU A 631 -17.61 -4.65 12.20
N LYS A 632 -17.92 -3.38 12.44
CA LYS A 632 -17.39 -2.65 13.61
C LYS A 632 -17.72 -3.33 14.94
N GLU A 633 -18.85 -4.02 15.01
CA GLU A 633 -19.33 -4.74 16.21
C GLU A 633 -18.47 -5.98 16.52
N LEU A 634 -17.96 -6.70 15.49
CA LEU A 634 -17.10 -7.88 15.69
C LEU A 634 -15.80 -7.58 16.42
N ARG A 635 -15.25 -6.38 16.20
CA ARG A 635 -14.01 -5.93 16.86
C ARG A 635 -14.22 -5.70 18.37
N ILE A 636 -15.43 -5.39 18.79
CA ILE A 636 -15.79 -5.20 20.20
C ILE A 636 -15.92 -6.57 20.88
N ASP A 637 -16.54 -7.54 20.19
CA ASP A 637 -16.82 -8.86 20.75
C ASP A 637 -15.59 -9.78 20.84
N TYR A 638 -14.59 -9.58 19.97
CA TYR A 638 -13.36 -10.38 19.92
C TYR A 638 -12.10 -9.50 19.90
N PRO A 639 -11.78 -8.82 21.01
CA PRO A 639 -10.65 -7.89 21.07
C PRO A 639 -9.28 -8.59 20.96
N ASP A 640 -9.23 -9.90 21.22
CA ASP A 640 -8.04 -10.76 21.13
C ASP A 640 -7.75 -11.28 19.71
N LYS A 641 -8.67 -11.06 18.76
CA LYS A 641 -8.55 -11.53 17.37
C LYS A 641 -8.16 -10.41 16.42
N THR A 642 -7.27 -10.70 15.49
CA THR A 642 -6.83 -9.73 14.48
C THR A 642 -7.93 -9.51 13.45
N MET A 643 -8.33 -8.26 13.21
CA MET A 643 -9.37 -7.90 12.24
C MET A 643 -8.75 -7.03 11.13
N ALA A 644 -8.81 -7.48 9.88
CA ALA A 644 -8.22 -6.78 8.75
C ALA A 644 -9.16 -6.71 7.53
N THR A 645 -8.80 -5.88 6.55
CA THR A 645 -9.60 -5.68 5.34
C THR A 645 -8.71 -5.67 4.11
N ILE A 646 -9.07 -6.41 3.08
CA ILE A 646 -8.38 -6.48 1.79
C ILE A 646 -9.34 -6.02 0.69
N GLN A 647 -8.80 -5.28 -0.29
CA GLN A 647 -9.54 -4.75 -1.45
C GLN A 647 -8.75 -4.96 -2.74
N PRO A 648 -9.42 -5.04 -3.91
CA PRO A 648 -8.75 -5.05 -5.20
C PRO A 648 -7.84 -3.83 -5.34
N PHE A 649 -6.69 -4.00 -5.98
CA PHE A 649 -5.67 -2.96 -6.00
C PHE A 649 -5.66 -2.17 -7.30
N TYR A 650 -5.72 -2.87 -8.43
CA TYR A 650 -5.78 -2.30 -9.79
C TYR A 650 -7.20 -1.95 -10.22
N ALA A 651 -8.20 -2.46 -9.52
CA ALA A 651 -9.59 -2.42 -9.94
C ALA A 651 -10.56 -1.98 -8.84
N SER A 652 -11.84 -1.87 -9.21
CA SER A 652 -12.92 -1.71 -8.23
C SER A 652 -13.45 -3.05 -7.74
N THR A 653 -13.35 -4.09 -8.57
CA THR A 653 -13.86 -5.46 -8.32
C THR A 653 -12.76 -6.51 -8.40
N TRP A 654 -12.96 -7.66 -7.75
CA TRP A 654 -11.99 -8.78 -7.81
C TRP A 654 -11.97 -9.45 -9.19
N LYS A 655 -13.10 -9.42 -9.89
CA LYS A 655 -13.21 -9.81 -11.29
C LYS A 655 -12.23 -9.05 -12.17
N GLU A 656 -12.30 -7.72 -12.16
CA GLU A 656 -11.42 -6.84 -12.94
C GLU A 656 -9.94 -7.04 -12.59
N GLU A 657 -9.63 -7.18 -11.30
CA GLU A 657 -8.28 -7.50 -10.80
C GLU A 657 -7.73 -8.78 -11.45
N LEU A 658 -8.57 -9.80 -11.51
CA LEU A 658 -8.25 -11.10 -12.08
C LEU A 658 -8.16 -11.06 -13.62
N GLU A 659 -8.98 -10.26 -14.30
CA GLU A 659 -8.84 -9.99 -15.75
C GLU A 659 -7.47 -9.38 -16.07
N ILE A 660 -7.07 -8.38 -15.28
CA ILE A 660 -5.78 -7.71 -15.41
C ILE A 660 -4.65 -8.71 -15.21
N THR A 661 -4.71 -9.50 -14.14
CA THR A 661 -3.67 -10.49 -13.78
C THR A 661 -3.56 -11.62 -14.80
N LYS A 662 -4.67 -12.19 -15.29
CA LYS A 662 -4.65 -13.23 -16.33
C LYS A 662 -4.08 -12.71 -17.66
N LYS A 663 -4.45 -11.50 -18.08
CA LYS A 663 -3.86 -10.85 -19.27
C LYS A 663 -2.35 -10.69 -19.13
N GLN A 664 -1.86 -10.34 -17.93
CA GLN A 664 -0.42 -10.24 -17.63
C GLN A 664 0.31 -11.59 -17.77
N ILE A 665 -0.23 -12.68 -17.23
CA ILE A 665 0.35 -14.03 -17.34
C ILE A 665 0.41 -14.50 -18.81
N ILE A 666 -0.68 -14.29 -19.57
CA ILE A 666 -0.73 -14.67 -20.98
C ILE A 666 0.31 -13.89 -21.80
N ASN A 667 0.45 -12.58 -21.55
CA ASN A 667 1.43 -11.76 -22.24
C ASN A 667 2.87 -12.14 -21.88
N LYS A 668 3.15 -12.48 -20.60
CA LYS A 668 4.45 -13.02 -20.17
C LYS A 668 4.77 -14.34 -20.86
N ASN A 669 3.81 -15.25 -20.97
CA ASN A 669 3.98 -16.54 -21.66
C ASN A 669 4.16 -16.38 -23.18
N LYS A 670 3.44 -15.44 -23.83
CA LYS A 670 3.65 -15.09 -25.25
C LYS A 670 5.03 -14.48 -25.48
N PHE A 671 5.48 -13.58 -24.60
CA PHE A 671 6.81 -12.98 -24.66
C PHE A 671 7.92 -14.04 -24.52
N ASN A 672 7.79 -14.97 -23.56
CA ASN A 672 8.72 -16.08 -23.38
C ASN A 672 8.73 -17.06 -24.56
N ARG A 673 7.57 -17.34 -25.17
CA ARG A 673 7.49 -18.13 -26.41
C ARG A 673 8.16 -17.42 -27.59
N ASN A 674 7.97 -16.10 -27.72
CA ASN A 674 8.59 -15.29 -28.77
C ASN A 674 10.12 -15.14 -28.60
N GLN A 675 10.63 -15.15 -27.37
CA GLN A 675 12.08 -15.22 -27.11
C GLN A 675 12.64 -16.61 -27.44
N LYS A 676 11.94 -17.70 -27.10
CA LYS A 676 12.36 -19.06 -27.50
C LYS A 676 12.36 -19.25 -29.02
N THR A 677 11.38 -18.70 -29.75
CA THR A 677 11.36 -18.75 -31.23
C THR A 677 12.36 -17.80 -31.89
N ARG A 678 12.69 -16.65 -31.28
CA ARG A 678 13.80 -15.80 -31.73
C ARG A 678 15.16 -16.45 -31.50
N ASN A 679 15.37 -17.11 -30.37
CA ASN A 679 16.62 -17.82 -30.07
C ASN A 679 16.78 -19.10 -30.92
N SER A 680 15.68 -19.77 -31.30
CA SER A 680 15.74 -20.90 -32.24
C SER A 680 15.97 -20.45 -33.69
N ARG A 681 15.44 -19.29 -34.10
CA ARG A 681 15.74 -18.67 -35.41
C ARG A 681 17.16 -18.10 -35.47
N SER A 682 17.67 -17.50 -34.38
CA SER A 682 19.06 -17.02 -34.36
C SER A 682 20.05 -18.18 -34.40
N ARG A 683 19.80 -19.28 -33.67
CA ARG A 683 20.60 -20.52 -33.76
C ARG A 683 20.58 -21.16 -35.15
N LYS A 684 19.43 -21.18 -35.84
CA LYS A 684 19.36 -21.64 -37.24
C LYS A 684 20.09 -20.71 -38.21
N ASN A 685 20.07 -19.40 -37.98
CA ASN A 685 20.81 -18.44 -38.79
C ASN A 685 22.32 -18.48 -38.53
N THR A 686 22.79 -18.69 -37.30
CA THR A 686 24.23 -18.88 -37.02
C THR A 686 24.75 -20.21 -37.56
N GLN A 687 23.97 -21.30 -37.55
CA GLN A 687 24.34 -22.53 -38.25
C GLN A 687 24.33 -22.38 -39.78
N SER A 688 23.42 -21.58 -40.33
CA SER A 688 23.40 -21.25 -41.77
C SER A 688 24.54 -20.33 -42.21
N LEU A 689 25.03 -19.44 -41.34
CA LEU A 689 26.20 -18.59 -41.63
C LEU A 689 27.53 -19.33 -41.41
N ALA A 690 27.61 -20.24 -40.44
CA ALA A 690 28.77 -21.11 -40.25
C ALA A 690 28.99 -22.02 -41.46
N ASN A 691 27.92 -22.65 -41.99
CA ASN A 691 28.01 -23.48 -43.20
C ASN A 691 28.27 -22.72 -44.51
N LYS A 692 28.14 -21.38 -44.52
CA LYS A 692 28.50 -20.54 -45.68
C LYS A 692 29.95 -20.07 -45.62
N ASN A 693 30.49 -19.82 -44.43
CA ASN A 693 31.88 -19.37 -44.27
C ASN A 693 32.90 -20.53 -44.43
N ASP A 694 32.50 -21.78 -44.23
CA ASP A 694 33.35 -22.95 -44.51
C ASP A 694 33.43 -23.33 -45.99
N MET A 695 32.68 -22.65 -46.88
CA MET A 695 32.64 -22.93 -48.33
C MET A 695 33.35 -21.87 -49.19
N GLU A 696 33.84 -20.77 -48.60
CA GLU A 696 34.61 -19.71 -49.30
C GLU A 696 36.12 -19.71 -48.97
N LEU A 697 36.64 -20.75 -48.31
CA LEU A 697 38.08 -20.96 -48.07
C LEU A 697 38.69 -22.10 -48.91
N SER A 698 38.01 -22.51 -49.99
CA SER A 698 38.60 -23.35 -51.04
C SER A 698 38.19 -22.83 -52.42
N LEU A 699 38.85 -21.76 -52.89
CA LEU A 699 39.25 -21.49 -54.27
C LEU A 699 40.01 -20.17 -54.37
#